data_AF-A0A535Z0S2-F1
#
_entry.id   AF-A0A535Z0S2-F1
#
_cell.length_a   1.000
_cell.length_b   1.000
_cell.length_c   1.000
_cell.angle_alpha   90.00
_cell.angle_beta   90.00
_cell.angle_gamma   90.00
#
_symmetry.space_group_name_H-M   'P 1'
#
loop_
_entity.id
_entity.type
_entity.pdbx_description
1 polymer ?
#
loop_
_entity_poly.entity_id
_entity_poly.type
_entity_poly.pdbx_seq_one_letter_code
_entity_poly.pdbx_strand_id
1 'polypeptide(L)'
;MDVSDASLGLTPAVQAAINYAYNTKGMVITWASNDFDSADHTDGMYYAHVWPGNSLTGDHSTRVGTTCLPPNTTSPYCPWVLSNNTFRSRSSLTSYGPHALFSVPNNDGSTSTGTPTQAGVAALMVSEGKDAAGRGQIADPLNADEVKQVVRATASPTSQPCPAAEPCFSGPAGAGFNIQYGYGRPNVFDGAAAIDANHIPPTAAIDSPSWYQAVDPTKQATLSVSADVAARRASGGGYTWQLQYGLGPQPLDTAWTTFASGSGSAPQTVSGAIDLSAIPQSFWNAPYSIDPATRLSIEQYDVTVRVQVFANGDTNDSWAMGEDRRAFHLHHDPAELPGFPLQLGSSGEAPPTLADIEGRGSLDTIVPTADGSVHAIRPDGTEAPGFPVHTGPAVGMDPSYPNNYLSDPTWANGVVPRPRDPVLSAAAVGDLRHNGGLDVVVGTLSGYTWAWDGLGRVLPGFPVLNGKPAYFGLSVPPPNTPYSFEPENIAGPSPVLVDLEPARHQLDIVQAAADNHVYAWRPDGTPASGWPVSVLLPPGTVPPGSQQTHDSKIVPTPATADINGDGIPDVVVGLDDTILGSGPAGAGVQGFLLAFDGRGTSAGNGGLLHGYPLKIQGLLQGYGTAQDFVTQGVVSPAVYDTPQGPQAVVNANLFLPYRVDLKTATPSANPFAPTTIAPAPSASSCPTPNSAPPTNPGACTLVQFTTSASLGKVQPGSTIPQAFQMGSAAADVLLGITQVPGYGVRVDNGIGGWDPSTGANLPQYSNYIQGLSFFGAPAIADVTGDGVPDVIVSADSSALMAFDGVTGRPAAGFPMWTGGFSTFTPAVGDVLSSGHSDAALMTREGYLNLWSTGGNGCAGNSEAWHWHQNDWNNGHYGTDTRPPSAISDLSVATTKAQDTLTFTAVGDDWKCGTAAAYQVFRSSHPISQGTLSQASQLAVSVTPEPSGTRQTIVVPHAKGQSYYAVRAIDAASNVGPIQMSSGIATATPSGSGAAPAPATETLVGLAALMGAVAVPRRLHRRRSR
;
A
#
# COMPACT_ATOMS: atom_id res chain seq x y z
N MET A 1 -7.42 -9.19 20.02
CA MET A 1 -7.44 -8.95 18.57
C MET A 1 -6.84 -10.19 17.95
N ASP A 2 -7.41 -10.69 16.85
CA ASP A 2 -6.66 -11.64 16.05
C ASP A 2 -5.36 -10.94 15.61
N VAL A 3 -4.22 -11.60 15.78
CA VAL A 3 -2.91 -10.95 15.62
C VAL A 3 -2.65 -10.65 14.15
N SER A 4 -3.25 -11.42 13.23
CA SER A 4 -3.22 -11.19 11.79
C SER A 4 -3.93 -9.88 11.38
N ASP A 5 -5.18 -9.67 11.79
CA ASP A 5 -5.94 -8.47 11.41
C ASP A 5 -5.38 -7.18 12.03
N ALA A 6 -4.71 -7.28 13.19
CA ALA A 6 -4.22 -6.11 13.93
C ALA A 6 -2.83 -5.62 13.49
N SER A 7 -2.03 -6.43 12.79
CA SER A 7 -0.68 -6.05 12.37
C SER A 7 -0.51 -5.84 10.87
N LEU A 8 -1.52 -6.14 10.04
CA LEU A 8 -1.36 -6.07 8.58
C LEU A 8 -1.68 -4.70 7.98
N GLY A 9 -2.31 -3.80 8.75
CA GLY A 9 -2.51 -2.42 8.33
C GLY A 9 -2.77 -1.42 9.46
N LEU A 10 -2.75 -0.13 9.11
CA LEU A 10 -2.96 0.99 10.02
C LEU A 10 -4.45 1.30 10.10
N THR A 11 -5.15 0.80 11.12
CA THR A 11 -6.62 0.91 11.20
C THR A 11 -7.09 1.68 12.44
N PRO A 12 -8.24 2.37 12.36
CA PRO A 12 -8.84 3.04 13.52
C PRO A 12 -9.15 2.11 14.69
N ALA A 13 -9.46 0.83 14.41
CA ALA A 13 -9.76 -0.15 15.45
C ALA A 13 -8.53 -0.46 16.32
N VAL A 14 -7.35 -0.54 15.72
CA VAL A 14 -6.09 -0.74 16.44
C VAL A 14 -5.74 0.48 17.27
N GLN A 15 -5.82 1.69 16.71
CA GLN A 15 -5.60 2.92 17.48
C GLN A 15 -6.57 3.03 18.67
N ALA A 16 -7.84 2.64 18.49
CA ALA A 16 -8.82 2.61 19.58
C ALA A 16 -8.46 1.58 20.67
N ALA A 17 -7.94 0.40 20.28
CA ALA A 17 -7.45 -0.59 21.23
C ALA A 17 -6.22 -0.10 22.01
N ILE A 18 -5.30 0.58 21.34
CA ILE A 18 -4.13 1.24 21.94
C ILE A 18 -4.58 2.31 22.93
N ASN A 19 -5.50 3.19 22.52
CA ASN A 19 -6.06 4.23 23.37
C ASN A 19 -6.77 3.65 24.61
N TYR A 20 -7.49 2.54 24.46
CA TYR A 20 -8.11 1.84 25.59
C TYR A 20 -7.06 1.31 26.57
N ALA A 21 -6.03 0.63 26.07
CA ALA A 21 -4.94 0.12 26.90
C ALA A 21 -4.16 1.24 27.60
N TYR A 22 -3.83 2.32 26.90
CA TYR A 22 -3.12 3.46 27.45
C TYR A 22 -3.98 4.25 28.45
N ASN A 23 -5.14 4.76 28.03
CA ASN A 23 -5.97 5.67 28.84
C ASN A 23 -6.74 4.96 29.97
N THR A 24 -7.24 3.73 29.72
CA THR A 24 -8.11 3.03 30.68
C THR A 24 -7.34 2.04 31.54
N LYS A 25 -6.25 1.45 31.02
CA LYS A 25 -5.47 0.43 31.74
C LYS A 25 -4.11 0.93 32.20
N GLY A 26 -3.66 2.11 31.77
CA GLY A 26 -2.34 2.65 32.10
C GLY A 26 -1.19 1.78 31.60
N MET A 27 -1.40 1.07 30.49
CA MET A 27 -0.42 0.14 29.93
C MET A 27 0.58 0.87 29.02
N VAL A 28 1.86 0.50 29.15
CA VAL A 28 2.87 0.82 28.13
C VAL A 28 2.76 -0.22 27.02
N ILE A 29 2.72 0.25 25.78
CA ILE A 29 2.66 -0.61 24.60
C ILE A 29 3.97 -0.46 23.86
N THR A 30 4.61 -1.58 23.57
CA THR A 30 5.76 -1.65 22.67
C THR A 30 5.34 -2.41 21.44
N TRP A 31 5.65 -1.92 20.25
CA TRP A 31 5.23 -2.54 19.00
C TRP A 31 6.40 -2.60 18.02
N ALA A 32 6.53 -3.73 17.34
CA ALA A 32 7.50 -3.88 16.27
C ALA A 32 7.18 -2.96 15.07
N SER A 33 8.21 -2.33 14.55
CA SER A 33 8.23 -1.86 13.17
C SER A 33 8.78 -2.97 12.25
N ASN A 34 8.97 -2.71 10.96
CA ASN A 34 9.55 -3.65 10.01
C ASN A 34 11.05 -3.96 10.29
N ASP A 35 11.53 -5.10 9.77
CA ASP A 35 12.91 -5.60 9.97
C ASP A 35 13.85 -5.21 8.80
N PHE A 36 13.86 -3.93 8.41
CA PHE A 36 14.73 -3.40 7.35
C PHE A 36 15.25 -1.99 7.68
N ASP A 37 16.36 -1.58 7.04
CA ASP A 37 16.90 -0.21 7.07
C ASP A 37 15.94 0.77 6.37
N SER A 38 14.85 1.08 7.05
CA SER A 38 13.70 1.82 6.55
C SER A 38 13.24 2.86 7.58
N ALA A 39 12.53 3.86 7.09
CA ALA A 39 12.07 5.00 7.87
C ALA A 39 10.82 4.70 8.70
N ASP A 40 10.37 5.67 9.49
CA ASP A 40 9.35 5.57 10.53
C ASP A 40 7.91 5.63 10.01
N HIS A 41 7.71 5.05 8.83
CA HIS A 41 6.47 5.05 8.07
C HIS A 41 5.79 3.68 8.12
N THR A 42 5.85 3.03 9.28
CA THR A 42 5.52 1.62 9.52
C THR A 42 4.68 1.44 10.79
N ASP A 43 4.18 0.23 11.06
CA ASP A 43 3.14 -0.03 12.08
C ASP A 43 3.44 0.55 13.45
N GLY A 44 4.55 0.14 14.07
CA GLY A 44 4.92 0.61 15.40
C GLY A 44 5.19 2.11 15.45
N MET A 45 5.50 2.75 14.32
CA MET A 45 5.89 4.15 14.22
C MET A 45 4.70 5.08 13.91
N TYR A 46 3.57 4.56 13.42
CA TYR A 46 2.41 5.39 13.11
C TYR A 46 1.50 5.65 14.31
N TYR A 47 1.24 4.61 15.12
CA TYR A 47 0.23 4.70 16.17
C TYR A 47 0.69 5.55 17.36
N ALA A 48 -0.22 6.40 17.86
CA ALA A 48 0.05 7.16 19.09
C ALA A 48 0.18 6.24 20.31
N HIS A 49 0.92 6.67 21.34
CA HIS A 49 1.12 5.96 22.62
C HIS A 49 1.87 4.63 22.54
N VAL A 50 2.55 4.36 21.43
CA VAL A 50 3.38 3.19 21.24
C VAL A 50 4.85 3.54 21.44
N TRP A 51 5.63 2.60 21.97
CA TRP A 51 7.09 2.64 21.93
C TRP A 51 7.54 1.77 20.75
N PRO A 52 7.99 2.40 19.65
CA PRO A 52 8.35 1.65 18.48
C PRO A 52 9.66 0.87 18.69
N GLY A 53 9.70 -0.37 18.21
CA GLY A 53 10.91 -1.19 18.25
C GLY A 53 12.07 -0.52 17.52
N ASN A 54 13.23 -0.44 18.19
CA ASN A 54 14.49 0.06 17.63
C ASN A 54 15.66 -0.54 18.43
N SER A 55 16.71 -0.94 17.72
CA SER A 55 17.76 -1.83 18.23
C SER A 55 19.17 -1.27 18.10
N LEU A 56 20.00 -1.56 19.11
CA LEU A 56 21.45 -1.37 19.11
C LEU A 56 22.15 -2.73 19.10
N THR A 57 23.23 -2.82 18.35
CA THR A 57 24.10 -4.00 18.33
C THR A 57 25.46 -3.66 18.90
N GLY A 58 26.21 -4.72 19.21
CA GLY A 58 27.63 -4.59 19.50
C GLY A 58 28.42 -3.97 18.37
N ASP A 59 29.55 -3.38 18.71
CA ASP A 59 30.54 -2.81 17.79
C ASP A 59 31.07 -3.83 16.77
N HIS A 60 30.83 -5.13 16.98
CA HIS A 60 31.30 -6.22 16.11
C HIS A 60 30.44 -7.52 16.17
N SER A 61 29.13 -7.44 16.40
CA SER A 61 28.30 -8.62 16.70
C SER A 61 27.99 -9.49 15.48
N THR A 62 28.66 -10.62 15.23
CA THR A 62 28.23 -11.60 14.18
C THR A 62 27.32 -12.69 14.77
N ARG A 63 26.18 -12.98 14.13
CA ARG A 63 25.26 -14.08 14.50
C ARG A 63 25.82 -15.38 13.95
N VAL A 64 26.72 -16.06 14.68
CA VAL A 64 26.92 -17.49 14.41
C VAL A 64 27.12 -18.29 15.69
N GLY A 65 26.02 -18.89 16.15
CA GLY A 65 26.06 -20.03 17.05
C GLY A 65 26.41 -21.31 16.29
N THR A 66 27.51 -21.95 16.66
CA THR A 66 27.87 -23.38 16.47
C THR A 66 27.83 -24.05 15.08
N THR A 67 27.40 -23.41 13.98
CA THR A 67 27.26 -24.07 12.65
C THR A 67 28.26 -23.65 11.57
N CYS A 68 29.35 -22.91 11.85
CA CYS A 68 30.49 -22.83 10.91
C CYS A 68 31.21 -24.22 10.88
N LEU A 69 30.65 -25.18 10.14
CA LEU A 69 31.30 -26.45 9.77
C LEU A 69 31.56 -26.44 8.25
N PRO A 70 32.82 -26.63 7.79
CA PRO A 70 34.01 -27.02 8.54
C PRO A 70 34.80 -25.81 9.09
N PRO A 71 35.73 -26.04 10.05
CA PRO A 71 36.57 -25.00 10.67
C PRO A 71 37.62 -24.49 9.68
N ASN A 72 37.18 -23.70 8.71
CA ASN A 72 38.06 -23.00 7.80
C ASN A 72 38.33 -21.58 8.33
N THR A 73 39.54 -21.35 8.81
CA THR A 73 40.09 -20.05 9.23
C THR A 73 40.29 -19.04 8.09
N THR A 74 39.89 -19.36 6.85
CA THR A 74 39.94 -18.47 5.68
C THR A 74 38.58 -18.04 5.16
N SER A 75 37.46 -18.41 5.82
CA SER A 75 36.16 -17.84 5.46
C SER A 75 36.11 -16.36 5.86
N PRO A 76 35.97 -15.42 4.90
CA PRO A 76 35.79 -14.00 5.22
C PRO A 76 34.51 -13.71 6.02
N TYR A 77 33.61 -14.68 6.14
CA TYR A 77 32.30 -14.56 6.78
C TYR A 77 32.26 -15.01 8.27
N CYS A 78 33.33 -15.60 8.82
CA CYS A 78 33.38 -16.00 10.25
C CYS A 78 34.54 -15.34 11.05
N PRO A 79 34.84 -14.02 11.02
CA PRO A 79 35.68 -13.42 12.05
C PRO A 79 34.94 -13.44 13.39
N TRP A 80 35.45 -14.22 14.34
CA TRP A 80 34.98 -14.23 15.72
C TRP A 80 35.30 -12.88 16.36
N VAL A 81 34.29 -12.07 16.69
CA VAL A 81 34.52 -10.95 17.60
C VAL A 81 33.97 -11.29 18.97
N LEU A 82 34.90 -11.70 19.84
CA LEU A 82 34.65 -12.22 21.19
C LEU A 82 34.52 -11.10 22.25
N SER A 83 34.66 -9.83 21.88
CA SER A 83 34.50 -8.69 22.79
C SER A 83 33.57 -7.64 22.18
N ASN A 84 32.33 -7.61 22.67
CA ASN A 84 31.37 -6.54 22.44
C ASN A 84 31.46 -5.57 23.62
N ASN A 85 31.91 -4.33 23.39
CA ASN A 85 32.28 -3.44 24.50
C ASN A 85 31.34 -2.25 24.69
N THR A 86 30.57 -1.87 23.68
CA THR A 86 29.85 -0.59 23.71
C THR A 86 28.34 -0.69 23.50
N PHE A 87 27.83 -1.61 22.66
CA PHE A 87 26.43 -1.64 22.20
C PHE A 87 25.93 -0.25 21.74
N ARG A 88 26.67 0.34 20.80
CA ARG A 88 26.40 1.67 20.24
C ARG A 88 26.31 1.69 18.72
N SER A 89 26.38 0.52 18.08
CA SER A 89 26.24 0.40 16.63
C SER A 89 24.78 0.20 16.24
N ARG A 90 24.41 0.74 15.07
CA ARG A 90 23.10 0.51 14.46
C ARG A 90 23.14 -0.72 13.56
N SER A 91 22.05 -1.47 13.53
CA SER A 91 21.84 -2.62 12.62
C SER A 91 21.19 -2.19 11.30
N SER A 92 21.39 -2.93 10.22
CA SER A 92 20.63 -2.79 8.96
C SER A 92 19.23 -3.39 9.01
N LEU A 93 18.83 -3.99 10.14
CA LEU A 93 17.53 -4.61 10.37
C LEU A 93 16.65 -3.81 11.35
N THR A 94 16.97 -2.55 11.61
CA THR A 94 16.20 -1.67 12.51
C THR A 94 15.67 -0.45 11.78
N SER A 95 14.44 -0.06 12.07
CA SER A 95 13.83 1.17 11.55
C SER A 95 14.36 2.42 12.27
N TYR A 96 14.18 3.60 11.67
CA TYR A 96 14.59 4.91 12.21
C TYR A 96 13.57 5.98 11.86
N GLY A 97 13.57 7.11 12.58
CA GLY A 97 12.81 8.31 12.24
C GLY A 97 12.31 9.10 13.46
N PRO A 98 11.65 10.25 13.26
CA PRO A 98 11.02 11.08 14.29
C PRO A 98 10.30 10.39 15.47
N HIS A 99 9.64 9.24 15.28
CA HIS A 99 8.93 8.54 16.37
C HIS A 99 9.79 7.51 17.13
N ALA A 100 11.02 7.21 16.68
CA ALA A 100 11.90 6.31 17.41
C ALA A 100 12.24 6.88 18.80
N LEU A 101 11.69 6.31 19.88
CA LEU A 101 11.89 6.84 21.24
C LEU A 101 13.22 6.41 21.86
N PHE A 102 13.54 5.12 21.78
CA PHE A 102 14.68 4.51 22.45
C PHE A 102 15.29 3.40 21.61
N SER A 103 16.60 3.19 21.71
CA SER A 103 17.27 2.05 21.08
C SER A 103 17.85 1.11 22.12
N VAL A 104 17.47 -0.16 22.05
CA VAL A 104 17.83 -1.15 23.07
C VAL A 104 18.89 -2.14 22.58
N PRO A 105 19.88 -2.51 23.42
CA PRO A 105 20.87 -3.52 23.07
C PRO A 105 20.25 -4.90 22.85
N ASN A 106 20.56 -5.54 21.73
CA ASN A 106 20.29 -6.96 21.50
C ASN A 106 21.33 -7.57 20.54
N ASN A 107 21.25 -8.89 20.39
CA ASN A 107 22.29 -9.65 19.68
C ASN A 107 22.10 -9.70 18.16
N ASP A 108 20.87 -9.53 17.65
CA ASP A 108 20.60 -9.60 16.20
C ASP A 108 20.29 -8.26 15.52
N GLY A 109 20.07 -7.21 16.30
CA GLY A 109 19.87 -5.86 15.81
C GLY A 109 18.53 -5.62 15.10
N SER A 110 17.61 -6.59 15.09
CA SER A 110 16.33 -6.45 14.40
C SER A 110 15.35 -5.61 15.20
N THR A 111 14.43 -4.93 14.54
CA THR A 111 13.28 -4.29 15.20
C THR A 111 12.46 -5.31 16.00
N SER A 112 12.25 -6.51 15.45
CA SER A 112 11.51 -7.60 16.06
C SER A 112 12.08 -8.04 17.42
N THR A 113 13.41 -8.10 17.60
CA THR A 113 14.00 -8.41 18.92
C THR A 113 14.19 -7.19 19.81
N GLY A 114 14.26 -5.99 19.23
CA GLY A 114 14.24 -4.73 19.97
C GLY A 114 12.95 -4.56 20.75
N THR A 115 11.82 -4.91 20.13
CA THR A 115 10.47 -4.76 20.69
C THR A 115 10.29 -5.43 22.06
N PRO A 116 10.49 -6.76 22.24
CA PRO A 116 10.38 -7.40 23.54
C PRO A 116 11.42 -6.90 24.55
N THR A 117 12.57 -6.41 24.08
CA THR A 117 13.59 -5.83 24.95
C THR A 117 13.13 -4.48 25.51
N GLN A 118 12.52 -3.62 24.69
CA GLN A 118 11.86 -2.39 25.16
C GLN A 118 10.70 -2.70 26.10
N ALA A 119 9.91 -3.75 25.82
CA ALA A 119 8.85 -4.20 26.71
C ALA A 119 9.41 -4.59 28.09
N GLY A 120 10.55 -5.27 28.11
CA GLY A 120 11.28 -5.61 29.33
C GLY A 120 11.75 -4.39 30.12
N VAL A 121 12.28 -3.36 29.42
CA VAL A 121 12.64 -2.07 30.05
C VAL A 121 11.42 -1.44 30.72
N ALA A 122 10.31 -1.31 30.00
CA ALA A 122 9.07 -0.74 30.53
C ALA A 122 8.54 -1.56 31.71
N ALA A 123 8.53 -2.89 31.60
CA ALA A 123 8.05 -3.78 32.66
C ALA A 123 8.85 -3.64 33.95
N LEU A 124 10.17 -3.46 33.87
CA LEU A 124 11.02 -3.23 35.04
C LEU A 124 10.70 -1.88 35.70
N MET A 125 10.49 -0.81 34.93
CA MET A 125 10.08 0.49 35.49
C MET A 125 8.70 0.42 36.16
N VAL A 126 7.74 -0.28 35.53
CA VAL A 126 6.41 -0.50 36.10
C VAL A 126 6.49 -1.32 37.39
N SER A 127 7.32 -2.37 37.42
CA SER A 127 7.53 -3.20 38.62
C SER A 127 8.11 -2.37 39.75
N GLU A 128 9.17 -1.61 39.47
CA GLU A 128 9.82 -0.74 40.45
C GLU A 128 8.85 0.33 40.96
N GLY A 129 8.06 0.95 40.08
CA GLY A 129 7.02 1.89 40.47
C GLY A 129 5.98 1.30 41.43
N LYS A 130 5.59 0.04 41.22
CA LYS A 130 4.67 -0.67 42.13
C LYS A 130 5.35 -0.95 43.47
N ASP A 131 6.59 -1.39 43.47
CA ASP A 131 7.32 -1.71 44.69
C ASP A 131 7.63 -0.45 45.50
N ALA A 132 8.05 0.64 44.86
CA ALA A 132 8.28 1.95 45.49
C ALA A 132 7.00 2.51 46.11
N ALA A 133 5.84 2.35 45.44
CA ALA A 133 4.54 2.70 46.01
C ALA A 133 4.20 1.81 47.22
N GLY A 134 4.44 0.50 47.12
CA GLY A 134 4.27 -0.45 48.22
C GLY A 134 5.16 -0.15 49.43
N ARG A 135 6.36 0.40 49.18
CA ARG A 135 7.31 0.89 50.21
C ARG A 135 6.98 2.30 50.72
N GLY A 136 6.01 2.99 50.12
CA GLY A 136 5.61 4.36 50.48
C GLY A 136 6.62 5.45 50.09
N GLN A 137 7.57 5.15 49.20
CA GLN A 137 8.53 6.14 48.67
C GLN A 137 7.87 7.07 47.65
N ILE A 138 6.86 6.56 46.94
CA ILE A 138 6.01 7.34 46.04
C ILE A 138 4.54 7.12 46.42
N ALA A 139 3.68 8.11 46.14
CA ALA A 139 2.28 8.08 46.56
C ALA A 139 1.46 6.95 45.90
N ASP A 140 1.64 6.77 44.58
CA ASP A 140 0.94 5.78 43.76
C ASP A 140 1.88 5.19 42.70
N PRO A 141 1.58 4.00 42.14
CA PRO A 141 2.33 3.44 41.01
C PRO A 141 2.40 4.40 39.80
N LEU A 142 3.40 4.19 38.95
CA LEU A 142 3.57 4.96 37.72
C LEU A 142 2.40 4.71 36.75
N ASN A 143 1.98 5.75 36.01
CA ASN A 143 1.20 5.53 34.79
C ASN A 143 2.12 5.30 33.56
N ALA A 144 1.53 4.98 32.41
CA ALA A 144 2.28 4.70 31.19
C ALA A 144 3.19 5.87 30.76
N ASP A 145 2.73 7.12 30.89
CA ASP A 145 3.55 8.27 30.51
C ASP A 145 4.70 8.53 31.50
N GLU A 146 4.48 8.42 32.81
CA GLU A 146 5.54 8.53 33.82
C GLU A 146 6.67 7.50 33.55
N VAL A 147 6.32 6.30 33.08
CA VAL A 147 7.31 5.30 32.64
C VAL A 147 8.14 5.82 31.46
N LYS A 148 7.51 6.42 30.43
CA LYS A 148 8.20 7.06 29.30
C LYS A 148 9.14 8.17 29.78
N GLN A 149 8.67 9.02 30.68
CA GLN A 149 9.43 10.17 31.17
C GLN A 149 10.64 9.77 32.01
N VAL A 150 10.50 8.75 32.89
CA VAL A 150 11.63 8.22 33.67
C VAL A 150 12.68 7.61 32.75
N VAL A 151 12.28 6.79 31.76
CA VAL A 151 13.21 6.19 30.80
C VAL A 151 13.91 7.25 29.96
N ARG A 152 13.18 8.27 29.49
CA ARG A 152 13.74 9.41 28.77
C ARG A 152 14.77 10.17 29.60
N ALA A 153 14.44 10.53 30.85
CA ALA A 153 15.33 11.30 31.72
C ALA A 153 16.62 10.55 32.09
N THR A 154 16.62 9.22 31.98
CA THR A 154 17.77 8.35 32.33
C THR A 154 18.47 7.75 31.12
N ALA A 155 17.96 7.96 29.91
CA ALA A 155 18.56 7.43 28.70
C ALA A 155 19.99 7.95 28.51
N SER A 156 20.90 7.05 28.14
CA SER A 156 22.27 7.38 27.79
C SER A 156 22.35 7.78 26.31
N PRO A 157 22.79 9.00 25.97
CA PRO A 157 22.94 9.40 24.57
C PRO A 157 23.90 8.49 23.79
N THR A 158 23.57 8.26 22.52
CA THR A 158 24.38 7.53 21.54
C THR A 158 25.01 8.53 20.56
N SER A 159 25.94 9.34 21.07
CA SER A 159 26.60 10.43 20.33
C SER A 159 28.14 10.33 20.29
N GLN A 160 28.72 9.21 20.72
CA GLN A 160 30.18 9.04 20.74
C GLN A 160 30.74 8.77 19.32
N PRO A 161 31.97 9.25 19.01
CA PRO A 161 32.59 8.96 17.73
C PRO A 161 32.82 7.46 17.61
N CYS A 162 32.27 6.88 16.57
CA CYS A 162 32.43 5.46 16.28
C CYS A 162 33.85 5.15 15.77
N PRO A 163 34.26 3.87 15.84
CA PRO A 163 35.46 3.42 15.15
C PRO A 163 35.41 3.80 13.66
N ALA A 164 36.52 4.25 13.08
CA ALA A 164 36.60 4.68 11.68
C ALA A 164 36.24 3.61 10.63
N ALA A 165 36.10 2.35 11.07
CA ALA A 165 35.77 1.20 10.23
C ALA A 165 34.27 0.87 10.18
N GLU A 166 33.42 1.51 11.00
CA GLU A 166 31.99 1.19 11.10
C GLU A 166 31.12 2.39 10.67
N PRO A 167 30.12 2.20 9.79
CA PRO A 167 29.19 3.25 9.42
C PRO A 167 28.27 3.58 10.61
N CYS A 168 28.46 4.76 11.20
CA CYS A 168 27.59 5.26 12.26
C CYS A 168 26.75 6.45 11.80
N PHE A 169 25.45 6.37 12.09
CA PHE A 169 24.52 7.46 11.83
C PHE A 169 24.49 8.42 13.03
N SER A 170 25.35 9.43 13.01
CA SER A 170 25.39 10.45 14.07
C SER A 170 24.31 11.51 13.86
N GLY A 171 23.63 11.89 14.94
CA GLY A 171 22.77 13.07 14.96
C GLY A 171 23.59 14.37 14.96
N PRO A 172 22.93 15.53 14.78
CA PRO A 172 23.59 16.83 14.84
C PRO A 172 24.25 17.03 16.21
N ALA A 173 25.44 17.63 16.22
CA ALA A 173 26.15 17.89 17.46
C ALA A 173 25.30 18.75 18.42
N GLY A 174 25.12 18.26 19.65
CA GLY A 174 24.31 18.94 20.67
C GLY A 174 22.80 18.65 20.62
N ALA A 175 22.33 17.78 19.73
CA ALA A 175 20.93 17.35 19.74
C ALA A 175 20.64 16.40 20.92
N GLY A 176 19.56 16.67 21.67
CA GLY A 176 19.06 15.78 22.74
C GLY A 176 18.30 14.55 22.24
N PHE A 177 18.05 14.49 20.93
CA PHE A 177 17.41 13.38 20.24
C PHE A 177 18.02 13.21 18.86
N ASN A 178 18.03 11.97 18.37
CA ASN A 178 18.48 11.61 17.04
C ASN A 178 17.46 10.64 16.43
N ILE A 179 17.01 10.86 15.19
CA ILE A 179 16.05 9.96 14.53
C ILE A 179 16.53 8.50 14.44
N GLN A 180 17.83 8.27 14.50
CA GLN A 180 18.43 6.95 14.42
C GLN A 180 18.36 6.20 15.74
N TYR A 181 18.36 6.92 16.87
CA TYR A 181 18.49 6.34 18.21
C TYR A 181 17.47 6.82 19.24
N GLY A 182 16.56 7.70 18.85
CA GLY A 182 15.69 8.44 19.74
C GLY A 182 16.44 9.27 20.78
N TYR A 183 15.99 9.18 22.03
CA TYR A 183 16.66 9.72 23.21
C TYR A 183 17.92 8.92 23.62
N GLY A 184 18.21 7.82 22.92
CA GLY A 184 19.37 6.96 23.14
C GLY A 184 19.02 5.67 23.84
N ARG A 185 19.99 5.13 24.57
CA ARG A 185 19.90 3.80 25.19
C ARG A 185 19.27 3.89 26.59
N PRO A 186 18.17 3.18 26.88
CA PRO A 186 17.58 3.14 28.22
C PRO A 186 18.59 2.73 29.30
N ASN A 187 18.60 3.43 30.43
CA ASN A 187 19.36 3.04 31.62
C ASN A 187 18.41 2.59 32.73
N VAL A 188 18.14 1.28 32.77
CA VAL A 188 17.21 0.67 33.73
C VAL A 188 17.67 0.85 35.18
N PHE A 189 18.98 0.83 35.44
CA PHE A 189 19.50 0.99 36.79
C PHE A 189 19.26 2.41 37.33
N ASP A 190 19.61 3.43 36.54
CA ASP A 190 19.36 4.82 36.92
C ASP A 190 17.86 5.13 36.96
N GLY A 191 17.07 4.54 36.06
CA GLY A 191 15.60 4.63 36.06
C GLY A 191 14.98 4.11 37.36
N ALA A 192 15.39 2.92 37.80
CA ALA A 192 14.92 2.36 39.07
C ALA A 192 15.32 3.21 40.27
N ALA A 193 16.58 3.67 40.32
CA ALA A 193 17.06 4.55 41.38
C ALA A 193 16.32 5.89 41.42
N ALA A 194 15.94 6.44 40.26
CA ALA A 194 15.15 7.66 40.17
C ALA A 194 13.74 7.48 40.73
N ILE A 195 13.08 6.36 40.42
CA ILE A 195 11.76 6.01 40.97
C ILE A 195 11.82 5.91 42.50
N ASP A 196 12.83 5.21 43.02
CA ASP A 196 13.10 5.07 44.45
C ASP A 196 13.28 6.40 45.18
N ALA A 197 13.89 7.38 44.50
CA ALA A 197 14.12 8.73 44.98
C ALA A 197 12.91 9.67 44.77
N ASN A 198 11.80 9.18 44.21
CA ASN A 198 10.66 9.99 43.76
C ASN A 198 11.07 11.10 42.76
N HIS A 199 12.14 10.86 42.00
CA HIS A 199 12.58 11.70 40.87
C HIS A 199 11.85 11.25 39.59
N ILE A 200 10.55 11.50 39.55
CA ILE A 200 9.67 11.12 38.45
C ILE A 200 9.22 12.41 37.73
N PRO A 201 9.61 12.62 36.45
CA PRO A 201 9.24 13.84 35.74
C PRO A 201 7.73 13.97 35.49
N PRO A 202 7.22 15.19 35.25
CA PRO A 202 5.81 15.40 34.89
C PRO A 202 5.45 14.73 33.56
N THR A 203 4.16 14.48 33.34
CA THR A 203 3.67 13.84 32.12
C THR A 203 3.35 14.86 31.03
N ALA A 204 3.61 14.45 29.80
CA ALA A 204 3.45 15.20 28.57
C ALA A 204 3.06 14.20 27.48
N ALA A 205 1.91 14.41 26.85
CA ALA A 205 1.45 13.62 25.72
C ALA A 205 0.77 14.53 24.71
N ILE A 206 1.33 14.66 23.51
CA ILE A 206 0.68 15.38 22.41
C ILE A 206 -0.49 14.52 21.94
N ASP A 207 -1.62 15.15 21.61
CA ASP A 207 -2.81 14.52 21.04
C ASP A 207 -3.00 14.87 19.56
N SER A 208 -2.66 16.11 19.19
CA SER A 208 -2.69 16.61 17.81
C SER A 208 -1.47 17.49 17.51
N PRO A 209 -0.93 17.50 16.27
CA PRO A 209 -1.36 16.73 15.10
C PRO A 209 -1.12 15.23 15.24
N SER A 210 -1.76 14.41 14.40
CA SER A 210 -1.37 12.99 14.27
C SER A 210 0.08 12.88 13.80
N TRP A 211 0.73 11.75 14.09
CA TRP A 211 2.00 11.43 13.45
C TRP A 211 1.86 11.52 11.93
N TYR A 212 2.82 12.20 11.29
CA TYR A 212 2.91 12.32 9.83
C TYR A 212 1.70 12.97 9.17
N GLN A 213 0.98 13.84 9.90
CA GLN A 213 -0.14 14.56 9.30
C GLN A 213 0.33 15.43 8.12
N ALA A 214 -0.27 15.25 6.93
CA ALA A 214 -0.01 16.12 5.80
C ALA A 214 -0.71 17.48 5.99
N VAL A 215 0.05 18.57 5.81
CA VAL A 215 -0.42 19.93 5.97
C VAL A 215 0.02 20.79 4.79
N ASP A 216 -0.96 21.33 4.08
CA ASP A 216 -0.74 22.29 3.00
C ASP A 216 -0.95 23.74 3.51
N PRO A 217 0.13 24.55 3.60
CA PRO A 217 0.05 25.93 4.09
C PRO A 217 -0.71 26.88 3.15
N THR A 218 -1.01 26.46 1.92
CA THR A 218 -1.84 27.22 0.98
C THR A 218 -3.34 26.98 1.20
N LYS A 219 -3.70 25.84 1.80
CA LYS A 219 -5.09 25.44 2.10
C LYS A 219 -5.53 25.84 3.51
N GLN A 220 -4.60 25.99 4.44
CA GLN A 220 -4.88 26.44 5.80
C GLN A 220 -3.80 27.38 6.37
N ALA A 221 -4.20 28.36 7.17
CA ALA A 221 -3.29 29.35 7.74
C ALA A 221 -2.66 28.94 9.08
N THR A 222 -3.29 28.00 9.80
CA THR A 222 -2.83 27.58 11.13
C THR A 222 -2.99 26.09 11.33
N LEU A 223 -2.10 25.47 12.11
CA LEU A 223 -2.24 24.09 12.59
C LEU A 223 -2.49 24.07 14.09
N SER A 224 -3.56 23.40 14.53
CA SER A 224 -3.89 23.26 15.96
C SER A 224 -3.08 22.14 16.61
N VAL A 225 -2.44 22.46 17.72
CA VAL A 225 -1.69 21.53 18.56
C VAL A 225 -2.38 21.42 19.91
N SER A 226 -2.57 20.19 20.38
CA SER A 226 -3.11 19.89 21.70
C SER A 226 -2.27 18.83 22.40
N ALA A 227 -2.18 18.93 23.72
CA ALA A 227 -1.44 18.00 24.54
C ALA A 227 -2.02 17.88 25.95
N ASP A 228 -2.04 16.67 26.48
CA ASP A 228 -2.30 16.38 27.88
C ASP A 228 -1.04 16.61 28.73
N VAL A 229 -1.18 17.40 29.79
CA VAL A 229 -0.08 17.79 30.68
C VAL A 229 -0.46 17.64 32.15
N ALA A 230 0.45 17.10 32.96
CA ALA A 230 0.25 17.01 34.41
C ALA A 230 1.57 16.89 35.18
N ALA A 231 1.61 17.35 36.43
CA ALA A 231 2.77 17.19 37.32
C ALA A 231 2.36 16.60 38.66
N ARG A 232 1.84 15.36 38.66
CA ARG A 232 1.25 14.74 39.86
C ARG A 232 2.20 14.62 41.07
N ARG A 233 3.51 14.54 40.80
CA ARG A 233 4.55 14.35 41.82
C ARG A 233 5.08 15.69 42.36
N ALA A 234 4.73 16.81 41.71
CA ALA A 234 5.15 18.14 42.11
C ALA A 234 4.41 18.59 43.38
N SER A 235 5.06 19.46 44.16
CA SER A 235 4.43 20.10 45.33
C SER A 235 3.15 20.84 44.94
N GLY A 236 2.02 20.43 45.51
CA GLY A 236 0.70 20.99 45.17
C GLY A 236 0.27 20.75 43.72
N GLY A 237 0.94 19.83 43.00
CA GLY A 237 0.69 19.53 41.60
C GLY A 237 1.12 20.62 40.61
N GLY A 238 1.84 21.66 41.05
CA GLY A 238 2.14 22.85 40.24
C GLY A 238 3.09 22.59 39.06
N TYR A 239 2.85 23.25 37.92
CA TYR A 239 3.73 23.21 36.74
C TYR A 239 3.57 24.41 35.82
N THR A 240 4.57 24.62 34.96
CA THR A 240 4.48 25.43 33.73
C THR A 240 4.60 24.52 32.51
N TRP A 241 4.12 24.97 31.35
CA TRP A 241 4.21 24.24 30.10
C TRP A 241 4.47 25.16 28.91
N GLN A 242 5.07 24.61 27.87
CA GLN A 242 5.26 25.28 26.58
C GLN A 242 5.03 24.33 25.40
N LEU A 243 4.40 24.85 24.36
CA LEU A 243 4.25 24.21 23.05
C LEU A 243 5.16 24.92 22.06
N GLN A 244 5.95 24.13 21.33
CA GLN A 244 6.98 24.62 20.43
C GLN A 244 7.00 23.84 19.12
N TYR A 245 7.47 24.46 18.05
CA TYR A 245 7.80 23.77 16.79
C TYR A 245 9.24 24.05 16.35
N GLY A 246 9.82 23.15 15.58
CA GLY A 246 11.14 23.26 14.97
C GLY A 246 11.14 22.63 13.58
N LEU A 247 11.95 23.18 12.67
CA LEU A 247 12.04 22.69 11.29
C LEU A 247 12.96 21.46 11.22
N GLY A 248 12.53 20.46 10.46
CA GLY A 248 13.18 19.16 10.32
C GLY A 248 12.81 18.17 11.43
N PRO A 249 13.26 16.91 11.29
CA PRO A 249 12.89 15.80 12.18
C PRO A 249 13.71 15.76 13.50
N GLN A 250 14.80 16.52 13.57
CA GLN A 250 15.70 16.58 14.74
C GLN A 250 16.20 18.00 15.04
N PRO A 251 15.32 18.96 15.38
CA PRO A 251 15.72 20.33 15.68
C PRO A 251 16.65 20.40 16.90
N LEU A 252 17.70 21.23 16.81
CA LEU A 252 18.54 21.55 17.98
C LEU A 252 17.73 22.30 19.03
N ASP A 253 18.12 22.22 20.31
CA ASP A 253 17.42 22.93 21.39
C ASP A 253 17.34 24.45 21.20
N THR A 254 18.28 25.02 20.44
CA THR A 254 18.30 26.46 20.08
C THR A 254 17.40 26.82 18.89
N ALA A 255 16.83 25.84 18.19
CA ALA A 255 16.07 26.03 16.96
C ALA A 255 14.53 26.01 17.18
N TRP A 256 14.07 25.86 18.43
CA TRP A 256 12.65 25.77 18.75
C TRP A 256 11.99 27.15 18.85
N THR A 257 10.78 27.25 18.28
CA THR A 257 9.92 28.43 18.38
C THR A 257 8.73 28.11 19.28
N THR A 258 8.62 28.80 20.42
CA THR A 258 7.45 28.71 21.30
C THR A 258 6.29 29.50 20.73
N PHE A 259 5.14 28.85 20.54
CA PHE A 259 3.92 29.49 20.03
C PHE A 259 2.79 29.52 21.07
N ALA A 260 2.87 28.70 22.13
CA ALA A 260 1.97 28.78 23.27
C ALA A 260 2.68 28.36 24.56
N SER A 261 2.24 28.91 25.70
CA SER A 261 2.74 28.53 27.03
C SER A 261 1.69 28.83 28.09
N GLY A 262 1.84 28.22 29.27
CA GLY A 262 0.95 28.45 30.39
C GLY A 262 1.40 27.74 31.67
N SER A 263 0.50 27.67 32.64
CA SER A 263 0.73 27.01 33.92
C SER A 263 -0.51 26.30 34.44
N GLY A 264 -0.32 25.37 35.39
CA GLY A 264 -1.38 24.54 35.94
C GLY A 264 -1.01 23.95 37.29
N SER A 265 -1.99 23.28 37.92
CA SER A 265 -1.79 22.52 39.17
C SER A 265 -2.55 21.19 39.21
N ALA A 266 -3.26 20.84 38.15
CA ALA A 266 -4.03 19.60 37.99
C ALA A 266 -3.94 19.13 36.53
N PRO A 267 -4.11 17.84 36.24
CA PRO A 267 -4.12 17.33 34.86
C PRO A 267 -5.08 18.14 33.97
N GLN A 268 -4.59 18.56 32.80
CA GLN A 268 -5.39 19.34 31.85
C GLN A 268 -4.91 19.08 30.41
N THR A 269 -5.82 19.19 29.45
CA THR A 269 -5.48 19.32 28.03
C THR A 269 -5.20 20.79 27.72
N VAL A 270 -4.03 21.08 27.16
CA VAL A 270 -3.62 22.42 26.71
C VAL A 270 -3.60 22.47 25.19
N SER A 271 -3.71 23.67 24.63
CA SER A 271 -3.72 23.85 23.19
C SER A 271 -3.08 25.16 22.74
N GLY A 272 -2.58 25.17 21.52
CA GLY A 272 -2.12 26.36 20.80
C GLY A 272 -2.25 26.16 19.29
N ALA A 273 -2.01 27.21 18.51
CA ALA A 273 -2.02 27.12 17.05
C ALA A 273 -0.68 27.62 16.50
N ILE A 274 -0.07 26.83 15.63
CA ILE A 274 1.10 27.22 14.84
C ILE A 274 0.60 28.11 13.71
N ASP A 275 1.15 29.32 13.58
CA ASP A 275 0.97 30.18 12.41
C ASP A 275 1.85 29.65 11.27
N LEU A 276 1.22 29.06 10.25
CA LEU A 276 1.96 28.44 9.14
C LEU A 276 2.62 29.49 8.24
N SER A 277 2.15 30.75 8.26
CA SER A 277 2.79 31.85 7.53
C SER A 277 4.14 32.26 8.14
N ALA A 278 4.40 31.87 9.39
CA ALA A 278 5.69 32.08 10.04
C ALA A 278 6.77 31.06 9.60
N ILE A 279 6.39 29.99 8.92
CA ILE A 279 7.32 29.01 8.37
C ILE A 279 7.70 29.42 6.93
N PRO A 280 9.00 29.57 6.61
CA PRO A 280 9.41 30.09 5.30
C PRO A 280 8.89 29.26 4.13
N GLN A 281 8.38 29.92 3.08
CA GLN A 281 8.00 29.26 1.83
C GLN A 281 9.14 28.46 1.19
N SER A 282 10.39 28.90 1.38
CA SER A 282 11.57 28.16 0.93
C SER A 282 11.75 26.79 1.60
N PHE A 283 11.03 26.50 2.70
CA PHE A 283 11.03 25.19 3.35
C PHE A 283 9.96 24.29 2.71
N TRP A 284 8.69 24.70 2.80
CA TRP A 284 7.55 23.87 2.40
C TRP A 284 7.29 23.80 0.88
N ASN A 285 7.90 24.70 0.10
CA ASN A 285 7.82 24.73 -1.37
C ASN A 285 9.18 24.44 -2.02
N ALA A 286 10.17 23.98 -1.26
CA ALA A 286 11.44 23.53 -1.84
C ALA A 286 11.16 22.37 -2.80
N PRO A 287 11.77 22.30 -4.00
CA PRO A 287 11.63 21.14 -4.87
C PRO A 287 12.07 19.85 -4.16
N TYR A 288 11.29 18.79 -4.33
CA TYR A 288 11.66 17.49 -3.78
C TYR A 288 12.85 16.91 -4.54
N SER A 289 13.80 16.32 -3.82
CA SER A 289 14.92 15.62 -4.43
C SER A 289 15.35 14.45 -3.56
N ILE A 290 15.56 13.31 -4.18
CA ILE A 290 16.11 12.13 -3.52
C ILE A 290 17.59 12.35 -3.26
N ASP A 291 18.00 12.31 -1.98
CA ASP A 291 19.41 12.24 -1.61
C ASP A 291 19.84 10.77 -1.44
N PRO A 292 20.53 10.18 -2.43
CA PRO A 292 20.97 8.80 -2.33
C PRO A 292 22.05 8.60 -1.24
N ALA A 293 22.74 9.64 -0.77
CA ALA A 293 23.79 9.48 0.24
C ALA A 293 23.22 9.17 1.63
N THR A 294 22.20 9.92 2.06
CA THR A 294 21.70 9.87 3.44
C THR A 294 20.32 9.27 3.60
N ARG A 295 19.51 9.24 2.52
CA ARG A 295 18.07 8.89 2.52
C ARG A 295 17.19 9.81 3.38
N LEU A 296 17.75 10.86 3.97
CA LEU A 296 17.02 11.80 4.83
C LEU A 296 16.05 12.69 4.05
N SER A 297 16.06 12.64 2.72
CA SER A 297 15.09 13.36 1.89
C SER A 297 13.64 12.95 2.20
N ILE A 298 13.39 11.76 2.75
CA ILE A 298 12.06 11.36 3.22
C ILE A 298 11.45 12.36 4.23
N GLU A 299 12.30 12.97 5.07
CA GLU A 299 11.93 13.94 6.11
C GLU A 299 12.07 15.40 5.63
N GLN A 300 12.19 15.64 4.32
CA GLN A 300 12.52 16.97 3.77
C GLN A 300 11.54 18.05 4.25
N TYR A 301 10.27 17.70 4.45
CA TYR A 301 9.19 18.61 4.81
C TYR A 301 8.72 18.47 6.26
N ASP A 302 9.48 17.78 7.10
CA ASP A 302 9.12 17.55 8.48
C ASP A 302 9.16 18.82 9.33
N VAL A 303 8.10 19.02 10.09
CA VAL A 303 8.06 19.98 11.20
C VAL A 303 7.82 19.21 12.48
N THR A 304 8.80 19.24 13.37
CA THR A 304 8.64 18.63 14.69
C THR A 304 7.92 19.59 15.62
N VAL A 305 6.89 19.12 16.31
CA VAL A 305 6.23 19.77 17.44
C VAL A 305 6.68 19.10 18.74
N ARG A 306 6.88 19.90 19.79
CA ARG A 306 7.09 19.39 21.15
C ARG A 306 6.26 20.11 22.18
N VAL A 307 5.89 19.38 23.23
CA VAL A 307 5.39 19.94 24.49
C VAL A 307 6.41 19.67 25.58
N GLN A 308 6.72 20.68 26.39
CA GLN A 308 7.52 20.51 27.61
C GLN A 308 6.72 20.97 28.82
N VAL A 309 6.79 20.20 29.90
CA VAL A 309 6.13 20.46 31.17
C VAL A 309 7.18 20.52 32.26
N PHE A 310 7.19 21.58 33.06
CA PHE A 310 8.16 21.83 34.11
C PHE A 310 7.47 21.83 35.48
N ALA A 311 7.77 20.85 36.32
CA ALA A 311 7.29 20.75 37.69
C ALA A 311 7.71 21.98 38.50
N ASN A 312 6.74 22.66 39.11
CA ASN A 312 6.90 23.92 39.84
C ASN A 312 7.61 25.04 39.04
N GLY A 313 7.66 24.95 37.71
CA GLY A 313 8.38 25.89 36.86
C GLY A 313 9.91 25.76 36.88
N ASP A 314 10.46 24.65 37.39
CA ASP A 314 11.91 24.42 37.39
C ASP A 314 12.39 23.95 36.01
N THR A 315 13.15 24.82 35.33
CA THR A 315 13.75 24.56 34.01
C THR A 315 15.21 24.10 34.08
N ASN A 316 15.78 23.97 35.28
CA ASN A 316 17.20 23.62 35.48
C ASN A 316 17.39 22.18 35.93
N ASP A 317 16.38 21.60 36.60
CA ASP A 317 16.38 20.19 36.97
C ASP A 317 15.79 19.31 35.86
N SER A 318 16.58 18.35 35.36
CA SER A 318 16.13 17.37 34.37
C SER A 318 14.97 16.51 34.86
N TRP A 319 14.88 16.29 36.18
CA TRP A 319 13.78 15.53 36.81
C TRP A 319 12.50 16.36 36.95
N ALA A 320 12.59 17.67 36.79
CA ALA A 320 11.43 18.54 36.76
C ALA A 320 10.81 18.65 35.36
N MET A 321 11.41 18.08 34.31
CA MET A 321 10.94 18.27 32.93
C MET A 321 10.46 16.99 32.24
N GLY A 322 9.18 17.00 31.87
CA GLY A 322 8.56 16.02 30.98
C GLY A 322 8.43 16.56 29.56
N GLU A 323 8.52 15.68 28.57
CA GLU A 323 8.40 16.08 27.16
C GLU A 323 7.69 15.01 26.33
N ASP A 324 7.01 15.48 25.29
CA ASP A 324 6.58 14.65 24.18
C ASP A 324 6.82 15.37 22.86
N ARG A 325 6.95 14.60 21.79
CA ARG A 325 7.26 15.10 20.45
C ARG A 325 6.42 14.39 19.41
N ARG A 326 6.09 15.11 18.33
CA ARG A 326 5.47 14.57 17.11
C ARG A 326 6.03 15.27 15.87
N ALA A 327 6.01 14.60 14.73
CA ALA A 327 6.31 15.21 13.44
C ALA A 327 5.05 15.23 12.56
N PHE A 328 4.90 16.31 11.78
CA PHE A 328 3.91 16.42 10.70
C PHE A 328 4.64 16.95 9.46
N HIS A 329 4.04 16.78 8.29
CA HIS A 329 4.64 17.23 7.04
C HIS A 329 4.02 18.53 6.57
N LEU A 330 4.85 19.53 6.25
CA LEU A 330 4.42 20.82 5.73
C LEU A 330 4.89 20.97 4.28
N HIS A 331 3.98 20.74 3.33
CA HIS A 331 4.32 20.72 1.90
C HIS A 331 3.16 21.25 1.05
N HIS A 332 3.47 21.88 -0.07
CA HIS A 332 2.50 22.19 -1.12
C HIS A 332 3.05 21.71 -2.47
N ASP A 333 2.34 20.79 -3.08
CA ASP A 333 2.62 20.34 -4.44
C ASP A 333 1.63 20.98 -5.43
N PRO A 334 2.07 21.83 -6.37
CA PRO A 334 1.20 22.41 -7.37
C PRO A 334 0.73 21.42 -8.45
N ALA A 335 1.36 20.24 -8.58
CA ALA A 335 0.95 19.19 -9.51
C ALA A 335 -0.18 18.31 -8.93
N GLU A 336 -0.35 18.33 -7.61
CA GLU A 336 -1.39 17.57 -6.93
C GLU A 336 -2.79 18.15 -7.20
N LEU A 337 -3.76 17.29 -7.47
CA LEU A 337 -5.11 17.71 -7.81
C LEU A 337 -5.82 18.37 -6.62
N PRO A 338 -6.79 19.29 -6.88
CA PRO A 338 -7.59 19.88 -5.81
C PRO A 338 -8.28 18.80 -4.96
N GLY A 339 -8.12 18.89 -3.64
CA GLY A 339 -8.68 17.91 -2.69
C GLY A 339 -7.67 16.86 -2.20
N PHE A 340 -6.48 16.78 -2.81
CA PHE A 340 -5.41 15.84 -2.45
C PHE A 340 -4.26 16.55 -1.68
N PRO A 341 -3.49 15.83 -0.84
CA PRO A 341 -3.66 14.42 -0.53
C PRO A 341 -4.89 14.23 0.37
N LEU A 342 -5.62 13.14 0.16
CA LEU A 342 -6.85 12.83 0.87
C LEU A 342 -6.60 11.77 1.94
N GLN A 343 -6.85 12.11 3.20
CA GLN A 343 -6.74 11.14 4.30
C GLN A 343 -8.01 10.27 4.38
N LEU A 344 -7.88 8.97 4.07
CA LEU A 344 -8.97 7.99 4.13
C LEU A 344 -9.17 7.39 5.53
N GLY A 345 -8.18 7.55 6.42
CA GLY A 345 -8.27 7.14 7.82
C GLY A 345 -7.90 5.69 8.12
N SER A 346 -7.55 4.91 7.10
CA SER A 346 -6.98 3.57 7.20
C SER A 346 -5.85 3.41 6.18
N SER A 347 -4.88 2.53 6.44
CA SER A 347 -3.84 2.20 5.48
C SER A 347 -4.42 1.62 4.19
N GLY A 348 -3.85 2.02 3.07
CA GLY A 348 -4.01 1.30 1.81
C GLY A 348 -2.93 0.26 1.69
N GLU A 349 -3.33 -1.02 1.72
CA GLU A 349 -2.44 -2.15 1.49
C GLU A 349 -2.61 -2.74 0.08
N ALA A 350 -3.24 -1.97 -0.82
CA ALA A 350 -3.61 -2.38 -2.16
C ALA A 350 -3.26 -1.28 -3.19
N PRO A 351 -2.80 -1.66 -4.39
CA PRO A 351 -2.75 -0.75 -5.54
C PRO A 351 -4.11 -0.06 -5.77
N PRO A 352 -4.16 1.26 -6.03
CA PRO A 352 -5.38 1.92 -6.49
C PRO A 352 -5.73 1.45 -7.90
N THR A 353 -7.02 1.44 -8.27
CA THR A 353 -7.49 1.17 -9.64
C THR A 353 -8.26 2.38 -10.18
N LEU A 354 -8.08 2.74 -11.45
CA LEU A 354 -8.76 3.90 -12.05
C LEU A 354 -9.87 3.43 -13.00
N ALA A 355 -11.12 3.78 -12.70
CA ALA A 355 -12.27 3.38 -13.51
C ALA A 355 -13.43 4.37 -13.39
N ASP A 356 -14.18 4.58 -14.47
CA ASP A 356 -15.41 5.38 -14.44
C ASP A 356 -16.59 4.55 -13.89
N ILE A 357 -16.60 4.34 -12.57
CA ILE A 357 -17.55 3.43 -11.91
C ILE A 357 -18.99 3.97 -11.97
N GLU A 358 -19.14 5.29 -12.08
CA GLU A 358 -20.42 6.00 -12.16
C GLU A 358 -20.92 6.20 -13.61
N GLY A 359 -20.06 6.04 -14.62
CA GLY A 359 -20.38 6.33 -16.02
C GLY A 359 -20.54 7.84 -16.30
N ARG A 360 -19.69 8.68 -15.70
CA ARG A 360 -19.71 10.15 -15.80
C ARG A 360 -18.77 10.70 -16.87
N GLY A 361 -17.93 9.87 -17.46
CA GLY A 361 -16.90 10.27 -18.43
C GLY A 361 -15.62 10.83 -17.79
N SER A 362 -15.38 10.52 -16.51
CA SER A 362 -14.15 10.80 -15.75
C SER A 362 -13.85 9.60 -14.86
N LEU A 363 -12.59 9.30 -14.58
CA LEU A 363 -12.24 8.14 -13.78
C LEU A 363 -12.38 8.44 -12.28
N ASP A 364 -12.82 7.45 -11.52
CA ASP A 364 -12.78 7.41 -10.08
C ASP A 364 -11.58 6.55 -9.64
N THR A 365 -10.99 6.89 -8.50
CA THR A 365 -9.91 6.13 -7.90
C THR A 365 -10.48 5.15 -6.89
N ILE A 366 -10.44 3.86 -7.22
CA ILE A 366 -10.91 2.77 -6.37
C ILE A 366 -9.77 2.35 -5.42
N VAL A 367 -10.00 2.42 -4.12
CA VAL A 367 -8.97 2.15 -3.09
C VAL A 367 -9.52 1.22 -2.01
N PRO A 368 -9.11 -0.06 -2.03
CA PRO A 368 -9.29 -0.95 -0.88
C PRO A 368 -8.36 -0.57 0.27
N THR A 369 -8.85 -0.68 1.51
CA THR A 369 -8.10 -0.34 2.72
C THR A 369 -8.12 -1.48 3.74
N ALA A 370 -7.13 -1.48 4.64
CA ALA A 370 -6.97 -2.51 5.65
C ALA A 370 -8.09 -2.57 6.70
N ASP A 371 -8.95 -1.56 6.81
CA ASP A 371 -10.12 -1.61 7.69
C ASP A 371 -11.35 -2.29 7.07
N GLY A 372 -11.20 -2.86 5.88
CA GLY A 372 -12.24 -3.54 5.12
C GLY A 372 -13.15 -2.59 4.32
N SER A 373 -12.78 -1.31 4.20
CA SER A 373 -13.46 -0.36 3.32
C SER A 373 -12.87 -0.38 1.92
N VAL A 374 -13.72 -0.28 0.91
CA VAL A 374 -13.33 -0.03 -0.49
C VAL A 374 -13.95 1.30 -0.89
N HIS A 375 -13.10 2.27 -1.17
CA HIS A 375 -13.48 3.62 -1.58
C HIS A 375 -13.57 3.73 -3.10
N ALA A 376 -14.36 4.69 -3.57
CA ALA A 376 -14.35 5.18 -4.95
C ALA A 376 -14.33 6.71 -4.90
N ILE A 377 -13.13 7.28 -5.07
CA ILE A 377 -12.87 8.71 -4.89
C ILE A 377 -12.86 9.41 -6.25
N ARG A 378 -13.70 10.43 -6.40
CA ARG A 378 -13.76 11.29 -7.58
C ARG A 378 -12.50 12.14 -7.72
N PRO A 379 -12.23 12.70 -8.92
CA PRO A 379 -11.09 13.60 -9.12
C PRO A 379 -11.10 14.89 -8.28
N ASP A 380 -12.24 15.26 -7.69
CA ASP A 380 -12.37 16.42 -6.78
C ASP A 380 -12.22 16.06 -5.29
N GLY A 381 -11.86 14.80 -4.99
CA GLY A 381 -11.71 14.27 -3.64
C GLY A 381 -13.02 13.86 -2.96
N THR A 382 -14.17 13.95 -3.64
CA THR A 382 -15.45 13.49 -3.08
C THR A 382 -15.67 12.00 -3.33
N GLU A 383 -16.39 11.34 -2.42
CA GLU A 383 -16.74 9.93 -2.57
C GLU A 383 -17.88 9.74 -3.61
N ALA A 384 -17.80 8.68 -4.41
CA ALA A 384 -18.87 8.26 -5.31
C ALA A 384 -20.11 7.75 -4.53
N PRO A 385 -21.33 7.86 -5.08
CA PRO A 385 -22.55 7.52 -4.38
C PRO A 385 -22.63 6.00 -4.19
N GLY A 386 -22.90 5.57 -2.96
CA GLY A 386 -22.90 4.15 -2.59
C GLY A 386 -21.56 3.67 -2.04
N PHE A 387 -20.50 4.47 -2.15
CA PHE A 387 -19.19 4.21 -1.55
C PHE A 387 -18.98 5.07 -0.27
N PRO A 388 -18.03 4.68 0.61
CA PRO A 388 -17.29 3.43 0.57
C PRO A 388 -18.21 2.21 0.82
N VAL A 389 -17.92 1.12 0.13
CA VAL A 389 -18.49 -0.19 0.46
C VAL A 389 -17.62 -0.88 1.50
N HIS A 390 -18.17 -1.88 2.19
CA HIS A 390 -17.46 -2.54 3.28
C HIS A 390 -17.58 -4.06 3.19
N THR A 391 -16.49 -4.74 3.52
CA THR A 391 -16.46 -6.19 3.77
C THR A 391 -17.25 -6.56 5.03
N GLY A 392 -17.39 -7.85 5.26
CA GLY A 392 -18.02 -8.42 6.46
C GLY A 392 -17.20 -8.17 7.73
N PRO A 393 -17.73 -8.52 8.92
CA PRO A 393 -16.91 -8.54 10.14
C PRO A 393 -15.71 -9.46 9.95
N ALA A 394 -14.57 -9.10 10.55
CA ALA A 394 -13.46 -10.05 10.70
C ALA A 394 -13.99 -11.35 11.34
N VAL A 395 -13.42 -12.51 11.01
CA VAL A 395 -13.96 -13.82 11.45
C VAL A 395 -14.09 -13.90 12.97
N GLY A 396 -13.13 -13.38 13.72
CA GLY A 396 -13.20 -13.29 15.18
C GLY A 396 -14.32 -12.40 15.73
N MET A 397 -14.94 -11.57 14.90
CA MET A 397 -16.07 -10.69 15.21
C MET A 397 -17.40 -11.18 14.61
N ASP A 398 -17.40 -12.26 13.84
CA ASP A 398 -18.61 -12.86 13.27
C ASP A 398 -19.36 -13.67 14.34
N PRO A 399 -20.63 -13.35 14.67
CA PRO A 399 -21.44 -14.15 15.57
C PRO A 399 -21.63 -15.61 15.13
N SER A 400 -21.49 -15.90 13.83
CA SER A 400 -21.60 -17.25 13.29
C SER A 400 -20.38 -18.12 13.61
N TYR A 401 -19.22 -17.51 13.85
CA TYR A 401 -17.99 -18.23 14.18
C TYR A 401 -18.02 -18.69 15.65
N PRO A 402 -17.96 -20.01 15.95
CA PRO A 402 -18.11 -20.50 17.33
C PRO A 402 -17.05 -19.99 18.32
N ASN A 403 -15.86 -19.63 17.82
CA ASN A 403 -14.73 -19.15 18.62
C ASN A 403 -14.56 -17.62 18.57
N ASN A 404 -15.62 -16.88 18.26
CA ASN A 404 -15.58 -15.42 18.21
C ASN A 404 -15.27 -14.76 19.57
N TYR A 405 -14.84 -13.49 19.53
CA TYR A 405 -14.44 -12.70 20.69
C TYR A 405 -15.60 -11.90 21.32
N LEU A 406 -16.84 -12.05 20.84
CA LEU A 406 -17.96 -11.18 21.21
C LEU A 406 -18.41 -11.38 22.68
N SER A 407 -17.94 -12.43 23.34
CA SER A 407 -18.16 -12.65 24.78
C SER A 407 -17.26 -11.79 25.68
N ASP A 408 -16.16 -11.23 25.16
CA ASP A 408 -15.32 -10.31 25.93
C ASP A 408 -16.09 -9.02 26.23
N PRO A 409 -16.09 -8.52 27.49
CA PRO A 409 -16.81 -7.31 27.87
C PRO A 409 -16.45 -6.07 27.05
N THR A 410 -15.23 -6.01 26.51
CA THR A 410 -14.77 -4.92 25.66
C THR A 410 -15.58 -4.87 24.36
N TRP A 411 -15.82 -6.02 23.72
CA TRP A 411 -16.58 -6.12 22.46
C TRP A 411 -18.09 -6.21 22.68
N ALA A 412 -18.53 -6.88 23.75
CA ALA A 412 -19.94 -7.02 24.11
C ALA A 412 -20.59 -5.66 24.42
N ASN A 413 -19.84 -4.75 25.05
CA ASN A 413 -20.32 -3.41 25.41
C ASN A 413 -19.94 -2.32 24.40
N GLY A 414 -19.27 -2.68 23.29
CA GLY A 414 -18.85 -1.72 22.26
C GLY A 414 -17.84 -0.68 22.76
N VAL A 415 -16.90 -1.09 23.63
CA VAL A 415 -15.86 -0.20 24.17
C VAL A 415 -14.86 0.23 23.10
N VAL A 416 -14.57 -0.64 22.13
CA VAL A 416 -13.77 -0.35 20.93
C VAL A 416 -14.50 -0.78 19.65
N PRO A 417 -14.25 -0.13 18.48
CA PRO A 417 -14.90 -0.45 17.21
C PRO A 417 -14.56 -1.87 16.73
N ARG A 418 -15.56 -2.62 16.23
CA ARG A 418 -15.34 -3.97 15.72
C ARG A 418 -14.63 -3.92 14.36
N PRO A 419 -13.49 -4.61 14.18
CA PRO A 419 -12.81 -4.69 12.89
C PRO A 419 -13.63 -5.46 11.85
N ARG A 420 -13.41 -5.12 10.59
CA ARG A 420 -13.90 -5.86 9.43
C ARG A 420 -12.78 -6.71 8.83
N ASP A 421 -13.15 -7.56 7.90
CA ASP A 421 -12.22 -8.41 7.18
C ASP A 421 -11.36 -7.56 6.21
N PRO A 422 -10.04 -7.50 6.39
CA PRO A 422 -9.16 -6.60 5.66
C PRO A 422 -8.96 -7.01 4.19
N VAL A 423 -8.66 -6.03 3.33
CA VAL A 423 -8.31 -6.20 1.91
C VAL A 423 -6.85 -5.76 1.70
N LEU A 424 -6.01 -6.64 1.14
CA LEU A 424 -4.56 -6.40 0.92
C LEU A 424 -4.13 -6.51 -0.56
N SER A 425 -5.08 -6.51 -1.48
CA SER A 425 -4.78 -6.70 -2.90
C SER A 425 -5.57 -5.76 -3.78
N ALA A 426 -5.05 -5.54 -4.99
CA ALA A 426 -5.66 -4.63 -5.96
C ALA A 426 -7.10 -5.05 -6.23
N ALA A 427 -7.99 -4.07 -6.35
CA ALA A 427 -9.31 -4.36 -6.87
C ALA A 427 -9.19 -4.81 -8.34
N ALA A 428 -10.07 -5.73 -8.74
CA ALA A 428 -10.30 -5.99 -10.15
C ALA A 428 -11.61 -5.28 -10.54
N VAL A 429 -11.59 -4.52 -11.63
CA VAL A 429 -12.73 -3.71 -12.07
C VAL A 429 -13.08 -4.06 -13.51
N GLY A 430 -14.31 -4.48 -13.75
CA GLY A 430 -14.77 -4.89 -15.08
C GLY A 430 -16.27 -5.12 -15.14
N ASP A 431 -16.82 -5.15 -16.36
CA ASP A 431 -18.25 -5.42 -16.58
C ASP A 431 -18.52 -6.93 -16.54
N LEU A 432 -18.62 -7.49 -15.33
CA LEU A 432 -18.81 -8.93 -15.11
C LEU A 432 -20.05 -9.48 -15.83
N ARG A 433 -21.07 -8.65 -16.00
CA ARG A 433 -22.40 -9.06 -16.50
C ARG A 433 -22.64 -8.65 -17.95
N HIS A 434 -21.64 -8.06 -18.63
CA HIS A 434 -21.69 -7.55 -20.00
C HIS A 434 -22.88 -6.62 -20.27
N ASN A 435 -23.16 -5.77 -19.29
CA ASN A 435 -24.27 -4.83 -19.37
C ASN A 435 -23.82 -3.39 -19.63
N GLY A 436 -22.54 -3.05 -19.50
CA GLY A 436 -21.93 -1.73 -19.63
C GLY A 436 -21.70 -0.99 -18.30
N GLY A 437 -22.00 -1.65 -17.17
CA GLY A 437 -21.77 -1.14 -15.83
C GLY A 437 -20.61 -1.90 -15.20
N LEU A 438 -19.62 -1.18 -14.70
CA LEU A 438 -18.45 -1.78 -14.06
C LEU A 438 -18.81 -2.29 -12.66
N ASP A 439 -18.25 -3.45 -12.33
CA ASP A 439 -18.35 -4.11 -11.03
C ASP A 439 -16.94 -4.15 -10.40
N VAL A 440 -16.87 -4.01 -9.07
CA VAL A 440 -15.62 -3.97 -8.28
C VAL A 440 -15.49 -5.27 -7.50
N VAL A 441 -14.34 -5.95 -7.62
CA VAL A 441 -14.06 -7.24 -6.98
C VAL A 441 -12.81 -7.16 -6.12
N VAL A 442 -12.87 -7.70 -4.90
CA VAL A 442 -11.73 -7.77 -3.96
C VAL A 442 -11.66 -9.13 -3.25
N GLY A 443 -10.45 -9.55 -2.89
CA GLY A 443 -10.20 -10.69 -1.99
C GLY A 443 -9.87 -10.22 -0.57
N THR A 444 -10.15 -11.05 0.44
CA THR A 444 -9.90 -10.72 1.85
C THR A 444 -9.01 -11.74 2.55
N LEU A 445 -8.44 -11.33 3.69
CA LEU A 445 -7.59 -12.22 4.50
C LEU A 445 -8.34 -13.37 5.16
N SER A 446 -9.64 -13.26 5.36
CA SER A 446 -10.45 -14.40 5.80
C SER A 446 -10.88 -15.31 4.64
N GLY A 447 -10.31 -15.14 3.44
CA GLY A 447 -10.56 -16.02 2.29
C GLY A 447 -11.84 -15.70 1.54
N TYR A 448 -12.50 -14.56 1.78
CA TYR A 448 -13.70 -14.19 1.03
C TYR A 448 -13.34 -13.41 -0.24
N THR A 449 -14.08 -13.66 -1.31
CA THR A 449 -14.15 -12.76 -2.45
C THR A 449 -15.47 -12.00 -2.39
N TRP A 450 -15.40 -10.67 -2.54
CA TRP A 450 -16.54 -9.78 -2.62
C TRP A 450 -16.66 -9.18 -4.01
N ALA A 451 -17.90 -8.92 -4.44
CA ALA A 451 -18.18 -8.18 -5.66
C ALA A 451 -19.32 -7.20 -5.42
N TRP A 452 -19.15 -5.94 -5.83
CA TRP A 452 -20.17 -4.89 -5.81
C TRP A 452 -20.35 -4.30 -7.19
N ASP A 453 -21.57 -3.86 -7.51
CA ASP A 453 -21.77 -3.03 -8.69
C ASP A 453 -21.35 -1.59 -8.45
N GLY A 454 -21.27 -0.80 -9.53
CA GLY A 454 -20.87 0.60 -9.44
C GLY A 454 -21.80 1.55 -8.66
N LEU A 455 -22.90 1.04 -8.09
CA LEU A 455 -23.76 1.76 -7.14
C LEU A 455 -23.50 1.32 -5.68
N GLY A 456 -22.44 0.54 -5.45
CA GLY A 456 -22.05 0.01 -4.14
C GLY A 456 -22.92 -1.14 -3.64
N ARG A 457 -23.70 -1.81 -4.50
CA ARG A 457 -24.57 -2.92 -4.10
C ARG A 457 -23.86 -4.25 -4.30
N VAL A 458 -23.83 -5.08 -3.27
CA VAL A 458 -23.27 -6.45 -3.36
C VAL A 458 -23.97 -7.23 -4.46
N LEU A 459 -23.19 -7.87 -5.34
CA LEU A 459 -23.74 -8.72 -6.39
C LEU A 459 -24.39 -9.98 -5.79
N PRO A 460 -25.45 -10.52 -6.43
CA PRO A 460 -26.09 -11.75 -5.96
C PRO A 460 -25.07 -12.89 -5.79
N GLY A 461 -25.16 -13.61 -4.67
CA GLY A 461 -24.26 -14.73 -4.36
C GLY A 461 -22.97 -14.36 -3.64
N PHE A 462 -22.60 -13.07 -3.58
CA PHE A 462 -21.42 -12.60 -2.88
C PHE A 462 -21.71 -12.18 -1.42
N PRO A 463 -20.72 -12.29 -0.52
CA PRO A 463 -19.37 -12.85 -0.75
C PRO A 463 -19.36 -14.37 -0.87
N VAL A 464 -18.33 -14.90 -1.53
CA VAL A 464 -18.03 -16.34 -1.62
C VAL A 464 -16.78 -16.67 -0.81
N LEU A 465 -16.73 -17.85 -0.19
CA LEU A 465 -15.55 -18.32 0.56
C LEU A 465 -14.66 -19.18 -0.34
N ASN A 466 -13.40 -18.77 -0.51
CA ASN A 466 -12.35 -19.51 -1.19
C ASN A 466 -11.65 -20.45 -0.19
N GLY A 467 -12.36 -21.52 0.17
CA GLY A 467 -11.90 -22.47 1.17
C GLY A 467 -13.06 -23.14 1.88
N LYS A 468 -12.90 -23.43 3.17
CA LYS A 468 -13.97 -24.05 3.97
C LYS A 468 -13.94 -23.56 5.41
N PRO A 469 -15.09 -23.53 6.11
CA PRO A 469 -15.17 -23.02 7.49
C PRO A 469 -14.22 -23.69 8.49
N ALA A 470 -13.79 -24.93 8.22
CA ALA A 470 -12.84 -25.65 9.06
C ALA A 470 -11.43 -25.03 9.11
N TYR A 471 -11.04 -24.20 8.13
CA TYR A 471 -9.72 -23.56 8.06
C TYR A 471 -9.65 -22.20 8.77
N PHE A 472 -10.73 -21.72 9.39
CA PHE A 472 -10.69 -20.52 10.24
C PHE A 472 -10.00 -20.73 11.59
N GLY A 473 -9.79 -21.98 11.99
CA GLY A 473 -9.07 -22.33 13.21
C GLY A 473 -7.81 -23.09 12.87
N LEU A 474 -6.68 -22.66 13.43
CA LEU A 474 -5.45 -23.43 13.43
C LEU A 474 -5.38 -24.33 14.66
N SER A 475 -4.66 -25.45 14.54
CA SER A 475 -4.34 -26.28 15.71
C SER A 475 -3.42 -25.48 16.65
N VAL A 476 -3.70 -25.52 17.96
CA VAL A 476 -2.88 -24.84 18.99
C VAL A 476 -2.38 -25.87 20.01
N PRO A 477 -1.05 -26.09 20.15
CA PRO A 477 0.01 -25.49 19.35
C PRO A 477 -0.03 -25.94 17.88
N PRO A 478 0.51 -25.16 16.94
CA PRO A 478 0.62 -25.57 15.54
C PRO A 478 1.36 -26.92 15.42
N PRO A 479 0.97 -27.79 14.46
CA PRO A 479 1.69 -29.02 14.21
C PRO A 479 3.15 -28.70 13.87
N ASN A 480 4.09 -29.45 14.43
CA ASN A 480 5.50 -29.32 14.05
C ASN A 480 5.72 -30.12 12.76
N THR A 481 5.39 -29.51 11.61
CA THR A 481 5.58 -30.05 10.26
C THR A 481 6.72 -29.29 9.58
N PRO A 482 7.97 -29.76 9.68
CA PRO A 482 9.09 -29.10 9.01
C PRO A 482 8.84 -29.00 7.51
N TYR A 483 9.10 -27.82 6.93
CA TYR A 483 8.95 -27.57 5.51
C TYR A 483 7.52 -27.68 4.98
N SER A 484 6.51 -27.58 5.84
CA SER A 484 5.12 -27.56 5.41
C SER A 484 4.23 -26.66 6.25
N PHE A 485 3.35 -25.91 5.58
CA PHE A 485 2.29 -25.11 6.20
C PHE A 485 0.91 -25.72 5.95
N GLU A 486 0.05 -25.65 6.97
CA GLU A 486 -1.33 -26.13 6.88
C GLU A 486 -2.19 -25.19 6.01
N PRO A 487 -3.23 -25.71 5.34
CA PRO A 487 -4.22 -24.89 4.62
C PRO A 487 -4.92 -23.87 5.53
N GLU A 488 -5.12 -22.65 5.01
CA GLU A 488 -5.76 -21.52 5.70
C GLU A 488 -6.80 -20.86 4.77
N ASN A 489 -7.83 -20.22 5.34
CA ASN A 489 -8.75 -19.39 4.56
C ASN A 489 -8.12 -18.01 4.36
N ILE A 490 -7.33 -17.83 3.29
CA ILE A 490 -6.76 -16.55 2.87
C ILE A 490 -6.93 -16.41 1.36
N ALA A 491 -7.44 -15.25 0.90
CA ALA A 491 -7.55 -14.86 -0.51
C ALA A 491 -6.72 -13.60 -0.74
N GLY A 492 -5.42 -13.71 -0.44
CA GLY A 492 -4.46 -12.61 -0.43
C GLY A 492 -4.08 -12.04 -1.80
N PRO A 493 -3.95 -12.85 -2.88
CA PRO A 493 -3.67 -12.32 -4.22
C PRO A 493 -4.82 -11.48 -4.78
N SER A 494 -4.53 -10.61 -5.75
CA SER A 494 -5.57 -9.84 -6.44
C SER A 494 -6.52 -10.78 -7.19
N PRO A 495 -7.84 -10.54 -7.16
CA PRO A 495 -8.78 -11.21 -8.05
C PRO A 495 -8.42 -10.90 -9.51
N VAL A 496 -8.67 -11.87 -10.40
CA VAL A 496 -8.41 -11.75 -11.84
C VAL A 496 -9.71 -11.89 -12.60
N LEU A 497 -10.00 -10.98 -13.53
CA LEU A 497 -11.17 -11.07 -14.41
C LEU A 497 -10.80 -11.66 -15.76
N VAL A 498 -11.57 -12.65 -16.22
CA VAL A 498 -11.33 -13.34 -17.49
C VAL A 498 -12.59 -14.06 -17.96
N ASP A 499 -12.82 -14.16 -19.27
CA ASP A 499 -13.94 -14.94 -19.83
C ASP A 499 -13.54 -16.43 -20.00
N LEU A 500 -13.85 -17.28 -19.01
CA LEU A 500 -13.58 -18.73 -19.07
C LEU A 500 -14.72 -19.51 -19.73
N GLU A 501 -15.89 -18.88 -19.91
CA GLU A 501 -17.08 -19.49 -20.51
C GLU A 501 -17.65 -18.60 -21.63
N PRO A 502 -16.95 -18.47 -22.80
CA PRO A 502 -17.28 -17.46 -23.82
C PRO A 502 -18.71 -17.50 -24.38
N ALA A 503 -19.40 -18.63 -24.23
CA ALA A 503 -20.81 -18.76 -24.58
C ALA A 503 -21.75 -17.89 -23.73
N ARG A 504 -21.31 -17.41 -22.56
CA ARG A 504 -22.07 -16.51 -21.69
C ARG A 504 -21.84 -15.04 -21.98
N HIS A 505 -20.74 -14.70 -22.66
CA HIS A 505 -20.30 -13.31 -22.84
C HIS A 505 -20.22 -12.58 -21.49
N GLN A 506 -19.63 -13.20 -20.46
CA GLN A 506 -19.54 -12.66 -19.11
C GLN A 506 -18.14 -12.94 -18.58
N LEU A 507 -17.61 -12.06 -17.74
CA LEU A 507 -16.35 -12.31 -17.07
C LEU A 507 -16.55 -13.21 -15.85
N ASP A 508 -15.61 -14.11 -15.64
CA ASP A 508 -15.43 -14.90 -14.44
C ASP A 508 -14.36 -14.26 -13.55
N ILE A 509 -14.45 -14.56 -12.25
CA ILE A 509 -13.51 -14.10 -11.22
C ILE A 509 -12.63 -15.26 -10.82
N VAL A 510 -11.36 -15.23 -11.20
CA VAL A 510 -10.34 -16.18 -10.76
C VAL A 510 -9.71 -15.67 -9.47
N GLN A 511 -9.64 -16.53 -8.45
CA GLN A 511 -9.07 -16.22 -7.14
C GLN A 511 -8.18 -17.37 -6.67
N ALA A 512 -6.88 -17.09 -6.53
CA ALA A 512 -5.96 -17.98 -5.84
C ALA A 512 -6.14 -17.86 -4.31
N ALA A 513 -5.99 -18.98 -3.60
CA ALA A 513 -6.27 -19.07 -2.16
C ALA A 513 -5.25 -19.94 -1.43
N ALA A 514 -5.17 -19.78 -0.10
CA ALA A 514 -4.21 -20.47 0.76
C ALA A 514 -4.61 -21.90 1.19
N ASP A 515 -5.39 -22.58 0.36
CA ASP A 515 -5.88 -23.92 0.62
C ASP A 515 -5.50 -24.94 -0.46
N ASN A 516 -4.45 -24.65 -1.22
CA ASN A 516 -4.00 -25.41 -2.41
C ASN A 516 -4.97 -25.38 -3.60
N HIS A 517 -5.81 -24.37 -3.71
CA HIS A 517 -6.73 -24.24 -4.84
C HIS A 517 -6.70 -22.86 -5.49
N VAL A 518 -7.02 -22.86 -6.77
CA VAL A 518 -7.46 -21.67 -7.48
C VAL A 518 -8.93 -21.86 -7.81
N TYR A 519 -9.73 -20.86 -7.47
CA TYR A 519 -11.17 -20.81 -7.66
C TYR A 519 -11.51 -19.98 -8.89
N ALA A 520 -12.65 -20.26 -9.52
CA ALA A 520 -13.26 -19.37 -10.51
C ALA A 520 -14.76 -19.25 -10.24
N TRP A 521 -15.25 -18.02 -10.14
CA TRP A 521 -16.63 -17.70 -9.79
C TRP A 521 -17.30 -16.89 -10.89
N ARG A 522 -18.53 -17.26 -11.21
CA ARG A 522 -19.41 -16.49 -12.08
C ARG A 522 -19.89 -15.21 -11.39
N PRO A 523 -20.44 -14.23 -12.13
CA PRO A 523 -20.98 -12.99 -11.57
C PRO A 523 -22.14 -13.17 -10.57
N ASP A 524 -22.72 -14.36 -10.48
CA ASP A 524 -23.78 -14.72 -9.53
C ASP A 524 -23.28 -15.51 -8.31
N GLY A 525 -21.96 -15.62 -8.13
CA GLY A 525 -21.30 -16.33 -7.03
C GLY A 525 -21.30 -17.85 -7.17
N THR A 526 -21.79 -18.41 -8.28
CA THR A 526 -21.68 -19.85 -8.55
C THR A 526 -20.32 -20.19 -9.16
N PRO A 527 -19.75 -21.38 -8.92
CA PRO A 527 -18.47 -21.74 -9.51
C PRO A 527 -18.57 -21.90 -11.04
N ALA A 528 -17.54 -21.46 -11.75
CA ALA A 528 -17.39 -21.72 -13.17
C ALA A 528 -17.20 -23.22 -13.44
N SER A 529 -17.55 -23.70 -14.64
CA SER A 529 -17.51 -25.13 -14.94
C SER A 529 -16.09 -25.71 -14.79
N GLY A 530 -15.95 -26.76 -13.96
CA GLY A 530 -14.68 -27.44 -13.74
C GLY A 530 -13.79 -26.83 -12.65
N TRP A 531 -14.23 -25.76 -11.99
CA TRP A 531 -13.50 -25.07 -10.92
C TRP A 531 -14.08 -25.38 -9.53
N PRO A 532 -13.28 -25.36 -8.45
CA PRO A 532 -11.85 -25.01 -8.38
C PRO A 532 -10.91 -26.09 -8.93
N VAL A 533 -9.68 -25.70 -9.25
CA VAL A 533 -8.56 -26.60 -9.59
C VAL A 533 -7.60 -26.71 -8.41
N SER A 534 -6.92 -27.86 -8.26
CA SER A 534 -5.91 -28.06 -7.23
C SER A 534 -4.51 -27.77 -7.77
N VAL A 535 -3.69 -27.07 -6.98
CA VAL A 535 -2.28 -26.80 -7.29
C VAL A 535 -1.31 -27.82 -6.71
N LEU A 536 -1.81 -28.88 -6.07
CA LEU A 536 -0.96 -29.94 -5.53
C LEU A 536 -0.12 -30.57 -6.64
N LEU A 537 1.19 -30.65 -6.40
CA LEU A 537 2.14 -31.20 -7.38
C LEU A 537 1.82 -32.69 -7.63
N PRO A 538 1.74 -33.13 -8.91
CA PRO A 538 1.53 -34.54 -9.23
C PRO A 538 2.63 -35.45 -8.65
N PRO A 539 2.30 -36.69 -8.25
CA PRO A 539 3.29 -37.63 -7.73
C PRO A 539 4.47 -37.82 -8.69
N GLY A 540 5.70 -37.79 -8.15
CA GLY A 540 6.93 -37.92 -8.92
C GLY A 540 7.50 -36.61 -9.49
N THR A 541 6.79 -35.49 -9.35
CA THR A 541 7.30 -34.15 -9.71
C THR A 541 8.56 -33.79 -8.92
N VAL A 542 8.53 -34.08 -7.63
CA VAL A 542 9.65 -33.92 -6.71
C VAL A 542 10.49 -35.21 -6.71
N PRO A 543 11.79 -35.16 -7.07
CA PRO A 543 12.64 -36.34 -7.08
C PRO A 543 12.76 -36.99 -5.69
N PRO A 544 12.82 -38.33 -5.59
CA PRO A 544 13.05 -39.00 -4.32
C PRO A 544 14.34 -38.52 -3.63
N GLY A 545 14.25 -38.16 -2.35
CA GLY A 545 15.38 -37.68 -1.56
C GLY A 545 15.64 -36.17 -1.62
N SER A 546 14.89 -35.43 -2.45
CA SER A 546 14.86 -33.97 -2.42
C SER A 546 14.13 -33.43 -1.19
N GLN A 547 14.57 -32.28 -0.68
CA GLN A 547 13.86 -31.54 0.37
C GLN A 547 12.89 -30.56 -0.30
N GLN A 548 11.59 -30.74 -0.09
CA GLN A 548 10.55 -29.83 -0.59
C GLN A 548 10.08 -28.91 0.54
N THR A 549 9.84 -27.64 0.23
CA THR A 549 8.92 -26.79 0.99
C THR A 549 7.55 -26.89 0.36
N HIS A 550 6.54 -27.20 1.16
CA HIS A 550 5.16 -27.23 0.75
C HIS A 550 4.38 -26.14 1.47
N ASP A 551 4.00 -25.09 0.75
CA ASP A 551 3.15 -24.04 1.31
C ASP A 551 1.79 -24.11 0.63
N SER A 552 0.73 -24.22 1.45
CA SER A 552 -0.63 -24.22 0.93
C SER A 552 -1.05 -22.85 0.40
N LYS A 553 -0.30 -21.80 0.77
CA LYS A 553 -0.46 -20.43 0.30
C LYS A 553 -0.12 -20.32 -1.18
N ILE A 554 -0.94 -19.55 -1.88
CA ILE A 554 -0.63 -19.04 -3.20
C ILE A 554 -0.63 -17.53 -3.03
N VAL A 555 0.56 -16.94 -2.87
CA VAL A 555 0.76 -15.49 -2.81
C VAL A 555 0.76 -14.81 -4.20
N PRO A 556 1.27 -15.43 -5.28
CA PRO A 556 1.28 -14.83 -6.62
C PRO A 556 -0.13 -14.64 -7.19
N THR A 557 -0.36 -13.49 -7.84
CA THR A 557 -1.56 -13.24 -8.63
C THR A 557 -1.49 -14.05 -9.94
N PRO A 558 -2.49 -14.88 -10.28
CA PRO A 558 -2.49 -15.63 -11.53
C PRO A 558 -2.50 -14.71 -12.76
N ALA A 559 -1.94 -15.18 -13.88
CA ALA A 559 -2.11 -14.54 -15.18
C ALA A 559 -2.91 -15.39 -16.15
N THR A 560 -3.38 -14.81 -17.25
CA THR A 560 -4.20 -15.51 -18.23
C THR A 560 -3.62 -15.44 -19.63
N ALA A 561 -3.75 -16.52 -20.42
CA ALA A 561 -3.48 -16.51 -21.86
C ALA A 561 -4.05 -17.75 -22.53
N ASP A 562 -4.42 -17.70 -23.81
CA ASP A 562 -4.80 -18.89 -24.58
C ASP A 562 -3.53 -19.68 -24.98
N ILE A 563 -3.17 -20.68 -24.18
CA ILE A 563 -1.93 -21.46 -24.35
C ILE A 563 -2.13 -22.57 -25.37
N ASN A 564 -3.30 -23.21 -25.35
CA ASN A 564 -3.61 -24.36 -26.19
C ASN A 564 -4.16 -23.96 -27.59
N GLY A 565 -4.57 -22.70 -27.78
CA GLY A 565 -5.08 -22.13 -29.02
C GLY A 565 -6.54 -22.45 -29.30
N ASP A 566 -7.36 -22.74 -28.28
CA ASP A 566 -8.77 -23.11 -28.42
C ASP A 566 -9.74 -21.93 -28.27
N GLY A 567 -9.22 -20.73 -28.04
CA GLY A 567 -9.99 -19.49 -27.89
C GLY A 567 -10.58 -19.28 -26.51
N ILE A 568 -10.27 -20.14 -25.53
CA ILE A 568 -10.59 -19.94 -24.11
C ILE A 568 -9.27 -19.62 -23.39
N PRO A 569 -9.17 -18.49 -22.67
CA PRO A 569 -7.98 -18.19 -21.87
C PRO A 569 -7.73 -19.27 -20.79
N ASP A 570 -6.46 -19.67 -20.68
CA ASP A 570 -5.94 -20.57 -19.64
C ASP A 570 -5.36 -19.76 -18.47
N VAL A 571 -5.21 -20.38 -17.29
CA VAL A 571 -4.76 -19.72 -16.05
C VAL A 571 -3.37 -20.20 -15.64
N VAL A 572 -2.42 -19.26 -15.55
CA VAL A 572 -1.02 -19.50 -15.18
C VAL A 572 -0.77 -19.08 -13.73
N VAL A 573 -0.19 -19.98 -12.93
CA VAL A 573 -0.09 -19.84 -11.47
C VAL A 573 1.34 -20.11 -11.01
N GLY A 574 1.98 -19.14 -10.36
CA GLY A 574 3.22 -19.36 -9.59
C GLY A 574 2.89 -19.93 -8.21
N LEU A 575 3.70 -20.89 -7.73
CA LEU A 575 3.51 -21.49 -6.40
C LEU A 575 4.63 -21.10 -5.44
N ASP A 576 4.30 -21.08 -4.15
CA ASP A 576 5.24 -20.95 -3.03
C ASP A 576 5.99 -22.26 -2.74
N ASP A 577 5.51 -23.39 -3.26
CA ASP A 577 6.20 -24.68 -3.25
C ASP A 577 7.57 -24.59 -3.94
N THR A 578 8.58 -25.19 -3.31
CA THR A 578 9.94 -25.27 -3.90
C THR A 578 10.65 -26.57 -3.55
N ILE A 579 11.64 -26.94 -4.36
CA ILE A 579 12.68 -27.90 -3.99
C ILE A 579 13.90 -27.13 -3.52
N LEU A 580 14.35 -27.37 -2.29
CA LEU A 580 15.55 -26.78 -1.72
C LEU A 580 16.81 -27.45 -2.27
N GLY A 581 17.83 -26.64 -2.54
CA GLY A 581 19.16 -27.11 -2.90
C GLY A 581 20.02 -27.50 -1.69
N SER A 582 21.22 -28.03 -1.96
CA SER A 582 22.15 -28.55 -0.92
C SER A 582 23.25 -27.57 -0.51
N GLY A 583 23.24 -26.32 -1.00
CA GLY A 583 24.24 -25.29 -0.67
C GLY A 583 23.90 -24.43 0.56
N PRO A 584 24.77 -23.50 0.98
CA PRO A 584 24.47 -22.53 2.03
C PRO A 584 23.19 -21.76 1.70
N ALA A 585 22.30 -21.57 2.69
CA ALA A 585 20.98 -20.97 2.50
C ALA A 585 20.13 -21.61 1.37
N GLY A 586 20.31 -22.91 1.12
CA GLY A 586 19.47 -23.69 0.18
C GLY A 586 19.85 -23.56 -1.29
N ALA A 587 21.07 -23.09 -1.63
CA ALA A 587 21.43 -22.76 -3.01
C ALA A 587 21.15 -23.87 -4.04
N GLY A 588 20.52 -23.50 -5.16
CA GLY A 588 20.01 -24.41 -6.19
C GLY A 588 18.52 -24.74 -6.00
N VAL A 589 17.71 -23.71 -5.74
CA VAL A 589 16.27 -23.81 -5.48
C VAL A 589 15.50 -24.01 -6.78
N GLN A 590 14.41 -24.76 -6.76
CA GLN A 590 13.51 -24.91 -7.90
C GLN A 590 12.08 -24.60 -7.47
N GLY A 591 11.52 -23.49 -7.94
CA GLY A 591 10.11 -23.16 -7.78
C GLY A 591 9.24 -23.77 -8.89
N PHE A 592 7.92 -23.71 -8.72
CA PHE A 592 6.97 -24.30 -9.67
C PHE A 592 6.05 -23.25 -10.29
N LEU A 593 5.91 -23.33 -11.62
CA LEU A 593 4.92 -22.63 -12.41
C LEU A 593 3.93 -23.67 -12.96
N LEU A 594 2.63 -23.42 -12.82
CA LEU A 594 1.55 -24.26 -13.33
C LEU A 594 0.74 -23.49 -14.39
N ALA A 595 0.08 -24.24 -15.28
CA ALA A 595 -0.92 -23.68 -16.18
C ALA A 595 -2.11 -24.63 -16.28
N PHE A 596 -3.31 -24.09 -16.11
CA PHE A 596 -4.58 -24.82 -16.12
C PHE A 596 -5.43 -24.40 -17.30
N ASP A 597 -6.03 -25.38 -17.96
CA ASP A 597 -7.00 -25.17 -19.02
C ASP A 597 -8.17 -24.31 -18.52
N GLY A 598 -8.64 -23.35 -19.32
CA GLY A 598 -9.75 -22.46 -18.93
C GLY A 598 -11.03 -23.19 -18.49
N ARG A 599 -11.26 -24.41 -18.99
CA ARG A 599 -12.39 -25.28 -18.61
C ARG A 599 -12.17 -26.03 -17.29
N GLY A 600 -11.07 -25.75 -16.59
CA GLY A 600 -10.67 -26.39 -15.34
C GLY A 600 -10.60 -27.90 -15.46
N THR A 601 -11.07 -28.60 -14.41
CA THR A 601 -11.08 -30.07 -14.36
C THR A 601 -11.90 -30.74 -15.49
N SER A 602 -12.76 -29.99 -16.18
CA SER A 602 -13.57 -30.49 -17.30
C SER A 602 -12.72 -30.87 -18.53
N ALA A 603 -11.53 -30.29 -18.67
CA ALA A 603 -10.58 -30.63 -19.73
C ALA A 603 -9.85 -31.98 -19.52
N GLY A 604 -10.01 -32.60 -18.34
CA GLY A 604 -9.26 -33.79 -17.93
C GLY A 604 -7.93 -33.43 -17.24
N ASN A 605 -7.18 -34.43 -16.79
CA ASN A 605 -5.89 -34.26 -16.09
C ASN A 605 -5.92 -33.29 -14.88
N GLY A 606 -7.07 -33.17 -14.20
CA GLY A 606 -7.24 -32.19 -13.12
C GLY A 606 -7.21 -30.72 -13.59
N GLY A 607 -7.33 -30.47 -14.90
CA GLY A 607 -7.22 -29.16 -15.53
C GLY A 607 -5.80 -28.79 -15.95
N LEU A 608 -4.78 -29.52 -15.52
CA LEU A 608 -3.38 -29.16 -15.78
C LEU A 608 -3.01 -29.38 -17.25
N LEU A 609 -2.48 -28.33 -17.91
CA LEU A 609 -2.01 -28.40 -19.28
C LEU A 609 -0.78 -29.31 -19.43
N HIS A 610 -0.59 -29.84 -20.64
CA HIS A 610 0.52 -30.75 -20.93
C HIS A 610 1.88 -30.06 -20.74
N GLY A 611 2.80 -30.71 -20.03
CA GLY A 611 4.15 -30.20 -19.75
C GLY A 611 4.29 -29.52 -18.38
N TYR A 612 3.17 -29.23 -17.70
CA TYR A 612 3.16 -28.68 -16.35
C TYR A 612 3.04 -29.78 -15.27
N PRO A 613 3.52 -29.53 -14.03
CA PRO A 613 4.15 -28.30 -13.54
C PRO A 613 5.57 -28.10 -14.11
N LEU A 614 5.93 -26.85 -14.40
CA LEU A 614 7.25 -26.45 -14.87
C LEU A 614 8.13 -25.99 -13.70
N LYS A 615 9.40 -26.43 -13.68
CA LYS A 615 10.40 -26.00 -12.70
C LYS A 615 11.12 -24.73 -13.16
N ILE A 616 11.09 -23.69 -12.35
CA ILE A 616 11.86 -22.45 -12.53
C ILE A 616 13.05 -22.46 -11.57
N GLN A 617 14.25 -22.19 -12.07
CA GLN A 617 15.44 -22.17 -11.21
C GLN A 617 15.49 -20.87 -10.40
N GLY A 618 15.73 -21.00 -9.11
CA GLY A 618 16.03 -19.91 -8.18
C GLY A 618 17.43 -20.08 -7.58
N LEU A 619 17.95 -19.02 -6.96
CA LEU A 619 19.30 -19.03 -6.39
C LEU A 619 19.29 -19.32 -4.90
N LEU A 620 18.51 -18.59 -4.10
CA LEU A 620 18.48 -18.67 -2.63
C LEU A 620 17.04 -18.55 -2.10
N GLN A 621 16.76 -19.18 -0.95
CA GLN A 621 15.48 -19.12 -0.26
C GLN A 621 15.67 -19.07 1.27
N GLY A 622 14.92 -18.20 1.94
CA GLY A 622 14.98 -18.02 3.39
C GLY A 622 13.94 -18.84 4.16
N TYR A 623 13.92 -20.18 4.01
CA TYR A 623 12.95 -21.01 4.74
C TYR A 623 13.21 -21.00 6.26
N GLY A 624 12.17 -20.79 7.07
CA GLY A 624 12.28 -20.71 8.53
C GLY A 624 12.91 -19.41 9.04
N THR A 625 12.99 -18.39 8.19
CA THR A 625 13.33 -17.01 8.58
C THR A 625 12.05 -16.20 8.78
N ALA A 626 12.14 -15.00 9.35
CA ALA A 626 10.98 -14.09 9.44
C ALA A 626 10.44 -13.63 8.07
N GLN A 627 11.14 -13.95 6.99
CA GLN A 627 10.85 -13.55 5.61
C GLN A 627 10.44 -14.74 4.73
N ASP A 628 10.07 -15.86 5.35
CA ASP A 628 9.80 -17.10 4.63
C ASP A 628 8.64 -16.97 3.62
N PHE A 629 7.53 -16.33 3.97
CA PHE A 629 6.38 -16.14 3.07
C PHE A 629 6.66 -15.23 1.85
N VAL A 630 7.77 -14.47 1.82
CA VAL A 630 8.11 -13.56 0.71
C VAL A 630 9.36 -13.96 -0.07
N THR A 631 10.14 -14.91 0.44
CA THR A 631 11.38 -15.39 -0.20
C THR A 631 11.22 -16.74 -0.88
N GLN A 632 9.97 -17.23 -0.95
CA GLN A 632 9.61 -18.55 -1.49
C GLN A 632 8.98 -18.44 -2.88
N GLY A 633 8.99 -19.56 -3.60
CA GLY A 633 8.16 -19.73 -4.77
C GLY A 633 8.55 -18.97 -6.03
N VAL A 634 7.57 -18.88 -6.94
CA VAL A 634 7.60 -18.16 -8.21
C VAL A 634 6.69 -16.94 -8.10
N VAL A 635 7.15 -15.75 -8.45
CA VAL A 635 6.35 -14.51 -8.37
C VAL A 635 5.22 -14.47 -9.42
N SER A 636 4.34 -13.45 -9.34
CA SER A 636 3.24 -13.26 -10.29
C SER A 636 3.77 -13.20 -11.74
N PRO A 637 3.27 -14.05 -12.65
CA PRO A 637 3.73 -14.09 -14.04
C PRO A 637 3.20 -12.91 -14.87
N ALA A 638 4.08 -12.24 -15.60
CA ALA A 638 3.65 -11.30 -16.65
C ALA A 638 3.70 -11.98 -18.02
N VAL A 639 2.60 -11.97 -18.77
CA VAL A 639 2.45 -12.72 -20.03
C VAL A 639 2.33 -11.76 -21.22
N TYR A 640 2.93 -12.13 -22.35
CA TYR A 640 2.78 -11.43 -23.63
C TYR A 640 2.77 -12.44 -24.78
N ASP A 641 2.18 -12.05 -25.91
CA ASP A 641 2.10 -12.92 -27.07
C ASP A 641 3.23 -12.71 -28.07
N THR A 642 3.62 -13.80 -28.70
CA THR A 642 4.51 -13.82 -29.87
C THR A 642 3.87 -14.64 -30.98
N PRO A 643 4.35 -14.56 -32.23
CA PRO A 643 3.89 -15.44 -33.30
C PRO A 643 4.04 -16.95 -33.00
N GLN A 644 4.88 -17.33 -32.04
CA GLN A 644 5.11 -18.72 -31.62
C GLN A 644 4.11 -19.18 -30.53
N GLY A 645 3.43 -18.26 -29.87
CA GLY A 645 2.53 -18.48 -28.74
C GLY A 645 2.84 -17.58 -27.54
N PRO A 646 2.04 -17.70 -26.46
CA PRO A 646 2.21 -16.88 -25.27
C PRO A 646 3.52 -17.18 -24.54
N GLN A 647 4.16 -16.12 -24.04
CA GLN A 647 5.41 -16.16 -23.29
C GLN A 647 5.18 -15.49 -21.92
N ALA A 648 5.76 -16.05 -20.86
CA ALA A 648 5.74 -15.44 -19.53
C ALA A 648 7.14 -14.93 -19.11
N VAL A 649 7.17 -13.84 -18.35
CA VAL A 649 8.33 -13.39 -17.58
C VAL A 649 8.06 -13.67 -16.11
N VAL A 650 8.93 -14.49 -15.50
CA VAL A 650 8.83 -14.93 -14.09
C VAL A 650 10.21 -15.10 -13.48
N ASN A 651 10.37 -14.87 -12.18
CA ASN A 651 11.52 -15.35 -11.41
C ASN A 651 11.04 -16.27 -10.27
N ALA A 652 11.93 -17.16 -9.85
CA ALA A 652 11.76 -17.97 -8.65
C ALA A 652 12.69 -17.47 -7.54
N ASN A 653 12.13 -17.26 -6.35
CA ASN A 653 12.82 -16.81 -5.16
C ASN A 653 13.67 -15.56 -5.46
N LEU A 654 14.82 -15.46 -4.79
CA LEU A 654 15.79 -14.38 -4.91
C LEU A 654 16.72 -14.59 -6.10
N PHE A 655 16.22 -14.32 -7.30
CA PHE A 655 17.02 -14.52 -8.50
C PHE A 655 16.58 -13.66 -9.68
N LEU A 656 17.22 -13.89 -10.82
CA LEU A 656 16.96 -13.17 -12.05
C LEU A 656 15.74 -13.75 -12.79
N PRO A 657 15.00 -12.92 -13.56
CA PRO A 657 13.86 -13.37 -14.35
C PRO A 657 14.24 -14.36 -15.46
N TYR A 658 13.28 -15.19 -15.84
CA TYR A 658 13.30 -16.09 -16.98
C TYR A 658 12.18 -15.74 -17.95
N ARG A 659 12.42 -15.99 -19.24
CA ARG A 659 11.33 -16.15 -20.19
C ARG A 659 10.88 -17.60 -20.19
N VAL A 660 9.58 -17.84 -20.16
CA VAL A 660 8.97 -19.17 -20.32
C VAL A 660 8.10 -19.16 -21.56
N ASP A 661 8.34 -20.10 -22.48
CA ASP A 661 7.39 -20.41 -23.53
C ASP A 661 6.27 -21.27 -22.93
N LEU A 662 5.07 -20.69 -22.79
CA LEU A 662 3.97 -21.35 -22.06
C LEU A 662 3.39 -22.52 -22.85
N LYS A 663 3.41 -22.46 -24.18
CA LYS A 663 2.89 -23.51 -25.05
C LYS A 663 3.72 -24.79 -24.99
N THR A 664 5.03 -24.64 -24.93
CA THR A 664 5.97 -25.77 -24.84
C THR A 664 6.39 -26.10 -23.41
N ALA A 665 5.88 -25.35 -22.43
CA ALA A 665 6.28 -25.43 -21.01
C ALA A 665 7.81 -25.46 -20.85
N THR A 666 8.52 -24.53 -21.51
CA THR A 666 9.99 -24.54 -21.57
C THR A 666 10.56 -23.17 -21.16
N PRO A 667 11.41 -23.10 -20.11
CA PRO A 667 12.09 -21.86 -19.74
C PRO A 667 13.28 -21.61 -20.66
N SER A 668 13.70 -20.34 -20.78
CA SER A 668 14.94 -19.97 -21.44
C SER A 668 16.13 -20.67 -20.80
N ALA A 669 17.12 -21.05 -21.62
CA ALA A 669 18.29 -21.79 -21.14
C ALA A 669 19.10 -21.04 -20.08
N ASN A 670 19.07 -19.70 -20.13
CA ASN A 670 19.66 -18.82 -19.14
C ASN A 670 18.59 -17.84 -18.61
N PRO A 671 18.71 -17.35 -17.37
CA PRO A 671 17.93 -16.20 -16.93
C PRO A 671 18.33 -14.95 -17.73
N PHE A 672 17.57 -13.88 -17.56
CA PHE A 672 17.89 -12.56 -18.09
C PHE A 672 19.24 -12.09 -17.59
N ALA A 673 19.93 -11.29 -18.41
CA ALA A 673 21.25 -10.78 -18.09
C ALA A 673 21.18 -9.91 -16.81
N PRO A 674 22.14 -10.03 -15.87
CA PRO A 674 22.12 -9.24 -14.65
C PRO A 674 22.11 -7.74 -14.92
N THR A 675 21.38 -7.00 -14.07
CA THR A 675 21.33 -5.54 -14.08
C THR A 675 22.25 -4.98 -13.01
N THR A 676 22.95 -3.88 -13.30
CA THR A 676 23.78 -3.17 -12.30
C THR A 676 23.37 -1.71 -12.22
N ILE A 677 23.20 -1.19 -11.00
CA ILE A 677 23.05 0.25 -10.77
C ILE A 677 24.38 0.88 -10.34
N ALA A 678 24.47 2.20 -10.51
CA ALA A 678 25.58 2.95 -9.94
C ALA A 678 25.46 2.94 -8.40
N PRO A 679 26.56 2.72 -7.65
CA PRO A 679 26.54 2.85 -6.21
C PRO A 679 26.10 4.23 -5.77
N ALA A 680 25.30 4.28 -4.71
CA ALA A 680 25.01 5.55 -4.06
C ALA A 680 26.30 6.16 -3.49
N PRO A 681 26.41 7.50 -3.42
CA PRO A 681 27.58 8.18 -2.89
C PRO A 681 27.61 8.12 -1.35
N SER A 682 27.68 6.91 -0.79
CA SER A 682 27.70 6.61 0.64
C SER A 682 28.82 5.62 0.96
N ALA A 683 29.42 5.75 2.14
CA ALA A 683 30.50 4.88 2.60
C ALA A 683 30.09 3.40 2.79
N SER A 684 28.78 3.12 2.89
CA SER A 684 28.21 1.78 3.05
C SER A 684 27.45 1.23 1.83
N SER A 685 27.47 1.93 0.69
CA SER A 685 26.78 1.49 -0.54
C SER A 685 27.57 0.42 -1.29
N CYS A 686 26.87 -0.62 -1.75
CA CYS A 686 27.39 -1.72 -2.58
C CYS A 686 28.79 -2.21 -2.18
N PRO A 687 28.91 -2.88 -1.03
CA PRO A 687 30.21 -3.21 -0.45
C PRO A 687 31.08 -4.03 -1.43
N THR A 688 32.35 -3.62 -1.54
CA THR A 688 33.40 -4.26 -2.35
C THR A 688 34.09 -5.43 -1.63
N PRO A 689 34.95 -6.21 -2.30
CA PRO A 689 35.70 -7.30 -1.66
C PRO A 689 36.73 -6.82 -0.63
N ASN A 690 36.91 -5.51 -0.50
CA ASN A 690 37.78 -4.90 0.51
C ASN A 690 36.97 -4.27 1.66
N SER A 691 35.64 -4.36 1.63
CA SER A 691 34.76 -3.90 2.72
C SER A 691 34.87 -4.85 3.92
N ALA A 692 34.36 -4.45 5.08
CA ALA A 692 34.28 -5.33 6.24
C ALA A 692 32.79 -5.57 6.58
N PRO A 693 32.26 -6.79 6.42
CA PRO A 693 32.92 -7.98 5.87
C PRO A 693 33.16 -7.87 4.35
N PRO A 694 34.19 -8.54 3.81
CA PRO A 694 34.51 -8.43 2.39
C PRO A 694 33.53 -9.23 1.53
N THR A 695 32.80 -8.54 0.66
CA THR A 695 31.80 -9.10 -0.28
C THR A 695 32.34 -9.09 -1.71
N ASN A 696 32.26 -10.21 -2.42
CA ASN A 696 32.84 -10.35 -3.78
C ASN A 696 31.81 -9.94 -4.87
N PRO A 697 32.16 -9.27 -6.00
CA PRO A 697 32.72 -7.94 -6.21
C PRO A 697 31.76 -6.92 -6.89
N GLY A 698 31.94 -5.61 -6.64
CA GLY A 698 32.34 -4.63 -7.67
C GLY A 698 31.27 -3.81 -8.41
N ALA A 699 30.00 -4.21 -8.38
CA ALA A 699 28.88 -3.44 -8.92
C ALA A 699 27.61 -3.76 -8.12
N CYS A 700 26.67 -2.83 -8.06
CA CYS A 700 25.35 -3.03 -7.44
C CYS A 700 24.47 -3.93 -8.33
N THR A 701 24.88 -5.19 -8.53
CA THR A 701 24.11 -6.14 -9.31
C THR A 701 22.80 -6.43 -8.60
N LEU A 702 21.69 -6.19 -9.26
CA LEU A 702 20.36 -6.40 -8.73
C LEU A 702 19.95 -7.87 -8.84
N VAL A 703 19.34 -8.37 -7.76
CA VAL A 703 18.50 -9.58 -7.76
C VAL A 703 17.09 -9.18 -7.38
N GLN A 704 16.11 -9.92 -7.90
CA GLN A 704 14.71 -9.59 -7.73
C GLN A 704 14.25 -10.23 -6.42
N PHE A 705 13.51 -9.43 -5.65
CA PHE A 705 13.11 -9.76 -4.30
C PHE A 705 11.68 -9.28 -4.11
N THR A 706 10.74 -10.22 -3.95
CA THR A 706 9.29 -9.98 -3.68
C THR A 706 8.49 -9.22 -4.74
N THR A 707 9.13 -8.72 -5.80
CA THR A 707 8.51 -7.92 -6.85
C THR A 707 8.15 -8.76 -8.07
N SER A 708 7.19 -8.29 -8.86
CA SER A 708 6.81 -8.90 -10.14
C SER A 708 7.19 -7.99 -11.31
N ALA A 709 7.35 -8.57 -12.51
CA ALA A 709 7.66 -7.80 -13.70
C ALA A 709 6.42 -7.11 -14.28
N SER A 710 6.61 -5.94 -14.89
CA SER A 710 5.64 -5.30 -15.79
C SER A 710 6.18 -5.27 -17.21
N LEU A 711 5.28 -5.23 -18.19
CA LEU A 711 5.62 -5.31 -19.61
C LEU A 711 5.09 -4.06 -20.33
N GLY A 712 5.95 -3.40 -21.12
CA GLY A 712 5.51 -2.23 -21.88
C GLY A 712 6.49 -1.79 -22.95
N LYS A 713 5.99 -1.09 -23.98
CA LYS A 713 6.76 -0.69 -25.17
C LYS A 713 7.44 0.67 -24.99
N VAL A 714 8.49 0.71 -24.19
CA VAL A 714 9.31 1.92 -24.03
C VAL A 714 10.32 2.12 -25.18
N GLN A 715 10.56 1.10 -26.01
CA GLN A 715 11.40 1.20 -27.22
C GLN A 715 10.53 1.33 -28.48
N PRO A 716 10.46 2.52 -29.10
CA PRO A 716 9.64 2.73 -30.29
C PRO A 716 9.96 1.75 -31.42
N GLY A 717 8.92 1.13 -31.98
CA GLY A 717 9.04 0.16 -33.08
C GLY A 717 9.38 -1.26 -32.67
N SER A 718 9.57 -1.54 -31.37
CA SER A 718 9.63 -2.92 -30.88
C SER A 718 8.29 -3.63 -31.07
N THR A 719 8.33 -4.86 -31.56
CA THR A 719 7.15 -5.74 -31.64
C THR A 719 6.89 -6.48 -30.33
N ILE A 720 7.89 -6.53 -29.45
CA ILE A 720 7.84 -7.17 -28.13
C ILE A 720 7.91 -6.10 -27.05
N PRO A 721 7.05 -6.14 -26.00
CA PRO A 721 7.18 -5.22 -24.87
C PRO A 721 8.49 -5.48 -24.11
N GLN A 722 9.11 -4.43 -23.57
CA GLN A 722 10.24 -4.57 -22.64
C GLN A 722 9.74 -4.98 -21.27
N ALA A 723 10.55 -5.73 -20.52
CA ALA A 723 10.24 -6.11 -19.14
C ALA A 723 10.95 -5.21 -18.15
N PHE A 724 10.25 -4.79 -17.09
CA PHE A 724 10.76 -3.96 -16.01
C PHE A 724 10.45 -4.56 -14.65
N GLN A 725 11.41 -4.53 -13.74
CA GLN A 725 11.24 -5.07 -12.39
C GLN A 725 12.22 -4.42 -11.41
N MET A 726 11.72 -4.03 -10.25
CA MET A 726 12.54 -3.54 -9.15
C MET A 726 13.30 -4.69 -8.48
N GLY A 727 14.47 -4.40 -7.93
CA GLY A 727 15.27 -5.36 -7.18
C GLY A 727 16.25 -4.66 -6.24
N SER A 728 17.01 -5.47 -5.52
CA SER A 728 17.97 -5.00 -4.52
C SER A 728 19.36 -5.54 -4.85
N ALA A 729 20.40 -4.83 -4.44
CA ALA A 729 21.77 -5.27 -4.65
C ALA A 729 22.01 -6.61 -3.95
N ALA A 730 22.53 -7.58 -4.71
CA ALA A 730 22.65 -8.97 -4.27
C ALA A 730 23.51 -9.14 -3.01
N ALA A 731 24.56 -8.32 -2.87
CA ALA A 731 25.41 -8.33 -1.69
C ALA A 731 24.64 -7.92 -0.42
N ASP A 732 23.75 -6.93 -0.54
CA ASP A 732 23.00 -6.40 0.60
C ASP A 732 21.89 -7.37 1.01
N VAL A 733 21.20 -7.96 0.03
CA VAL A 733 20.19 -9.00 0.23
C VAL A 733 20.79 -10.22 0.91
N LEU A 734 21.98 -10.66 0.48
CA LEU A 734 22.68 -11.78 1.11
C LEU A 734 23.00 -11.50 2.58
N LEU A 735 23.47 -10.29 2.91
CA LEU A 735 23.75 -9.89 4.30
C LEU A 735 22.48 -9.80 5.15
N GLY A 736 21.39 -9.29 4.59
CA GLY A 736 20.08 -9.23 5.24
C GLY A 736 19.52 -10.62 5.57
N ILE A 737 19.59 -11.56 4.62
CA ILE A 737 19.03 -12.92 4.78
C ILE A 737 19.92 -13.83 5.61
N THR A 738 21.24 -13.72 5.48
CA THR A 738 22.18 -14.46 6.34
C THR A 738 22.24 -13.89 7.76
N GLN A 739 21.59 -12.73 7.99
CA GLN A 739 21.41 -12.08 9.28
C GLN A 739 22.74 -11.88 9.99
N VAL A 740 23.60 -11.02 9.44
CA VAL A 740 24.86 -10.63 10.10
C VAL A 740 24.63 -9.34 10.91
N PRO A 741 24.32 -9.42 12.23
CA PRO A 741 24.19 -8.25 13.10
C PRO A 741 25.45 -7.39 13.12
N GLY A 742 25.34 -6.19 13.71
CA GLY A 742 26.51 -5.34 13.94
C GLY A 742 26.94 -4.48 12.75
N TYR A 743 26.55 -4.83 11.53
CA TYR A 743 26.93 -4.10 10.31
C TYR A 743 25.77 -3.25 9.79
N GLY A 744 25.89 -1.93 9.92
CA GLY A 744 24.97 -0.96 9.32
C GLY A 744 25.18 -0.86 7.80
N VAL A 745 24.83 -1.90 7.06
CA VAL A 745 24.88 -1.88 5.59
C VAL A 745 23.60 -1.27 5.03
N ARG A 746 23.77 -0.34 4.09
CA ARG A 746 22.67 0.31 3.40
C ARG A 746 22.22 -0.60 2.27
N VAL A 747 20.94 -1.01 2.25
CA VAL A 747 20.39 -1.87 1.18
C VAL A 747 20.15 -1.05 -0.08
N ASP A 748 21.00 -1.16 -1.10
CA ASP A 748 20.82 -0.48 -2.38
C ASP A 748 19.70 -1.11 -3.21
N ASN A 749 18.77 -0.27 -3.69
CA ASN A 749 17.64 -0.71 -4.50
C ASN A 749 17.67 -0.03 -5.87
N GLY A 750 17.15 -0.72 -6.87
CA GLY A 750 17.03 -0.18 -8.21
C GLY A 750 15.98 -0.86 -9.05
N ILE A 751 15.86 -0.39 -10.28
CA ILE A 751 15.04 -1.00 -11.32
C ILE A 751 15.94 -1.47 -12.47
N GLY A 752 15.57 -2.60 -13.09
CA GLY A 752 16.16 -3.09 -14.33
C GLY A 752 15.14 -3.12 -15.46
N GLY A 753 15.67 -3.08 -16.69
CA GLY A 753 14.91 -3.24 -17.93
C GLY A 753 15.57 -4.27 -18.85
N TRP A 754 14.77 -5.06 -19.55
CA TRP A 754 15.25 -6.13 -20.44
C TRP A 754 14.43 -6.23 -21.73
N ASP A 755 15.06 -6.76 -22.78
CA ASP A 755 14.37 -7.30 -23.94
C ASP A 755 14.00 -8.78 -23.67
N PRO A 756 12.71 -9.13 -23.48
CA PRO A 756 12.30 -10.49 -23.15
C PRO A 756 12.60 -11.52 -24.26
N SER A 757 12.73 -11.09 -25.51
CA SER A 757 12.99 -11.99 -26.64
C SER A 757 14.41 -12.57 -26.61
N THR A 758 15.36 -11.85 -26.00
CA THR A 758 16.76 -12.25 -25.89
C THR A 758 17.22 -12.45 -24.44
N GLY A 759 16.50 -11.87 -23.47
CA GLY A 759 16.94 -11.74 -22.09
C GLY A 759 18.07 -10.70 -21.92
N ALA A 760 18.36 -9.90 -22.94
CA ALA A 760 19.41 -8.89 -22.86
C ALA A 760 18.98 -7.74 -21.94
N ASN A 761 19.88 -7.34 -21.04
CA ASN A 761 19.71 -6.14 -20.24
C ASN A 761 19.73 -4.89 -21.15
N LEU A 762 18.92 -3.90 -20.79
CA LEU A 762 18.85 -2.58 -21.39
C LEU A 762 19.42 -1.55 -20.38
N PRO A 763 20.74 -1.28 -20.42
CA PRO A 763 21.42 -0.57 -19.33
C PRO A 763 20.92 0.85 -19.11
N GLN A 764 20.36 1.49 -20.15
CA GLN A 764 19.78 2.83 -20.05
C GLN A 764 18.64 2.91 -19.04
N TYR A 765 17.93 1.81 -18.77
CA TYR A 765 16.82 1.77 -17.81
C TYR A 765 17.24 1.32 -16.40
N SER A 766 18.53 1.15 -16.17
CA SER A 766 19.07 0.70 -14.88
C SER A 766 19.25 1.91 -13.94
N ASN A 767 18.32 2.10 -13.03
CA ASN A 767 18.29 3.29 -12.16
C ASN A 767 18.21 2.94 -10.68
N TYR A 768 18.84 3.77 -9.85
CA TYR A 768 18.67 3.74 -8.40
C TYR A 768 17.25 4.17 -8.03
N ILE A 769 16.66 3.52 -7.02
CA ILE A 769 15.37 3.92 -6.43
C ILE A 769 15.53 4.15 -4.92
N GLN A 770 14.82 5.13 -4.37
CA GLN A 770 14.75 5.31 -2.92
C GLN A 770 13.75 4.32 -2.33
N GLY A 771 14.12 3.66 -1.23
CA GLY A 771 13.29 2.64 -0.60
C GLY A 771 13.37 1.27 -1.28
N LEU A 772 12.85 0.26 -0.60
CA LEU A 772 12.70 -1.14 -0.97
C LEU A 772 11.27 -1.38 -1.47
N SER A 773 11.12 -2.01 -2.63
CA SER A 773 9.81 -2.36 -3.19
C SER A 773 9.36 -3.73 -2.71
N PHE A 774 8.06 -3.89 -2.40
CA PHE A 774 7.46 -5.15 -1.94
C PHE A 774 6.16 -5.44 -2.68
N PHE A 775 5.93 -6.68 -3.11
CA PHE A 775 4.66 -7.18 -3.68
C PHE A 775 4.10 -6.44 -4.91
N GLY A 776 4.73 -5.35 -5.34
CA GLY A 776 4.34 -4.55 -6.49
C GLY A 776 5.17 -4.85 -7.75
N ALA A 777 4.75 -4.19 -8.82
CA ALA A 777 5.41 -4.10 -10.10
C ALA A 777 5.43 -2.63 -10.57
N PRO A 778 6.31 -2.24 -11.50
CA PRO A 778 6.26 -0.88 -12.08
C PRO A 778 4.92 -0.63 -12.79
N ALA A 779 4.44 0.61 -12.78
CA ALA A 779 3.49 1.02 -13.82
C ALA A 779 4.27 1.49 -15.06
N ILE A 780 3.69 1.30 -16.24
CA ILE A 780 4.26 1.75 -17.51
C ILE A 780 3.21 2.57 -18.24
N ALA A 781 3.46 3.87 -18.35
CA ALA A 781 2.56 4.84 -18.97
C ALA A 781 3.36 6.12 -19.29
N ASP A 782 2.92 6.89 -20.29
CA ASP A 782 3.53 8.19 -20.60
C ASP A 782 3.14 9.20 -19.51
N VAL A 783 4.14 9.77 -18.83
CA VAL A 783 3.99 10.85 -17.82
C VAL A 783 4.77 12.11 -18.21
N THR A 784 5.49 12.10 -19.33
CA THR A 784 6.31 13.22 -19.83
C THR A 784 5.68 13.98 -21.00
N GLY A 785 4.79 13.33 -21.75
CA GLY A 785 4.04 13.86 -22.88
C GLY A 785 4.75 13.70 -24.22
N ASP A 786 5.80 12.88 -24.27
CA ASP A 786 6.57 12.63 -25.50
C ASP A 786 5.98 11.52 -26.38
N GLY A 787 4.92 10.85 -25.91
CA GLY A 787 4.24 9.75 -26.60
C GLY A 787 4.93 8.40 -26.47
N VAL A 788 5.98 8.28 -25.65
CA VAL A 788 6.63 7.03 -25.28
C VAL A 788 6.31 6.74 -23.81
N PRO A 789 5.89 5.51 -23.46
CA PRO A 789 5.62 5.16 -22.07
C PRO A 789 6.89 5.23 -21.21
N ASP A 790 6.74 5.74 -20.00
CA ASP A 790 7.76 5.85 -18.97
C ASP A 790 7.59 4.74 -17.92
N VAL A 791 8.59 4.55 -17.05
CA VAL A 791 8.59 3.53 -16.01
C VAL A 791 8.39 4.19 -14.64
N ILE A 792 7.23 3.96 -14.00
CA ILE A 792 6.84 4.59 -12.75
C ILE A 792 6.94 3.57 -11.60
N VAL A 793 7.59 3.94 -10.50
CA VAL A 793 7.85 3.07 -9.36
C VAL A 793 7.65 3.77 -8.02
N SER A 794 7.13 3.00 -7.08
CA SER A 794 7.00 3.31 -5.65
C SER A 794 7.80 2.29 -4.83
N ALA A 795 8.05 2.63 -3.56
CA ALA A 795 8.79 1.79 -2.62
C ALA A 795 8.51 2.22 -1.17
N ASP A 796 9.22 1.63 -0.21
CA ASP A 796 9.16 1.97 1.22
C ASP A 796 9.70 3.35 1.65
N SER A 797 9.45 4.35 0.82
CA SER A 797 9.90 5.72 1.02
C SER A 797 8.86 6.74 0.58
N SER A 798 9.09 8.00 0.96
CA SER A 798 8.23 9.14 0.66
C SER A 798 8.34 9.64 -0.81
N ALA A 799 8.57 8.75 -1.77
CA ALA A 799 8.86 9.09 -3.16
C ALA A 799 8.07 8.23 -4.17
N LEU A 800 7.37 8.91 -5.09
CA LEU A 800 6.96 8.34 -6.38
C LEU A 800 8.00 8.75 -7.43
N MET A 801 8.66 7.77 -8.03
CA MET A 801 9.72 7.97 -9.02
C MET A 801 9.23 7.57 -10.40
N ALA A 802 9.71 8.25 -11.44
CA ALA A 802 9.52 7.81 -12.81
C ALA A 802 10.80 8.00 -13.62
N PHE A 803 11.01 7.10 -14.59
CA PHE A 803 12.14 7.11 -15.49
C PHE A 803 11.66 7.17 -16.93
N ASP A 804 12.16 8.16 -17.65
CA ASP A 804 11.79 8.51 -19.01
C ASP A 804 12.10 7.35 -19.98
N GLY A 805 11.11 6.92 -20.76
CA GLY A 805 11.22 5.75 -21.64
C GLY A 805 12.25 5.91 -22.77
N VAL A 806 12.54 7.15 -23.18
CA VAL A 806 13.48 7.45 -24.27
C VAL A 806 14.91 7.57 -23.77
N THR A 807 15.11 8.27 -22.66
CA THR A 807 16.42 8.67 -22.14
C THR A 807 16.90 7.79 -20.98
N GLY A 808 15.99 7.10 -20.31
CA GLY A 808 16.25 6.30 -19.12
C GLY A 808 16.62 7.11 -17.88
N ARG A 809 16.43 8.44 -17.91
CA ARG A 809 16.72 9.37 -16.81
C ARG A 809 15.47 9.63 -15.98
N PRO A 810 15.57 10.24 -14.78
CA PRO A 810 14.39 10.71 -14.07
C PRO A 810 13.48 11.53 -14.99
N ALA A 811 12.20 11.16 -15.06
CA ALA A 811 11.20 11.81 -15.90
C ALA A 811 10.96 13.26 -15.44
N ALA A 812 10.55 14.13 -16.36
CA ALA A 812 10.24 15.52 -16.04
C ALA A 812 9.12 15.60 -14.99
N GLY A 813 9.32 16.38 -13.92
CA GLY A 813 8.36 16.50 -12.81
C GLY A 813 8.52 15.45 -11.71
N PHE A 814 9.43 14.48 -11.87
CA PHE A 814 9.71 13.44 -10.88
C PHE A 814 11.08 13.65 -10.21
N PRO A 815 11.27 13.15 -8.97
CA PRO A 815 10.31 12.43 -8.14
C PRO A 815 9.25 13.35 -7.49
N MET A 816 8.08 12.78 -7.19
CA MET A 816 7.04 13.43 -6.38
C MET A 816 7.16 12.95 -4.92
N TRP A 817 6.86 13.84 -3.97
CA TRP A 817 6.90 13.50 -2.54
C TRP A 817 5.54 12.97 -2.09
N THR A 818 5.52 11.80 -1.46
CA THR A 818 4.28 11.08 -1.07
C THR A 818 4.02 11.17 0.45
N GLY A 819 5.03 11.59 1.22
CA GLY A 819 4.97 11.69 2.68
C GLY A 819 4.90 10.39 3.46
N GLY A 820 5.02 9.24 2.80
CA GLY A 820 4.99 7.99 3.51
C GLY A 820 5.13 6.76 2.64
N PHE A 821 4.96 5.61 3.28
CA PHE A 821 5.24 4.31 2.69
C PHE A 821 4.19 3.93 1.64
N SER A 822 4.61 3.66 0.39
CA SER A 822 3.84 2.84 -0.56
C SER A 822 4.66 1.66 -1.14
N THR A 823 4.32 0.43 -0.81
CA THR A 823 4.90 -0.78 -1.46
C THR A 823 4.31 -1.08 -2.84
N PHE A 824 3.15 -0.51 -3.16
CA PHE A 824 2.26 -1.03 -4.21
C PHE A 824 2.34 -0.25 -5.51
N THR A 825 2.01 -0.91 -6.62
CA THR A 825 2.00 -0.34 -7.97
C THR A 825 1.13 0.92 -8.02
N PRO A 826 1.64 2.06 -8.52
CA PRO A 826 0.81 3.23 -8.78
C PRO A 826 -0.17 2.94 -9.93
N ALA A 827 -1.25 3.72 -10.03
CA ALA A 827 -2.14 3.68 -11.18
C ALA A 827 -2.02 4.96 -12.01
N VAL A 828 -2.05 4.83 -13.34
CA VAL A 828 -1.92 5.96 -14.27
C VAL A 828 -3.08 5.97 -15.26
N GLY A 829 -3.69 7.14 -15.48
CA GLY A 829 -4.81 7.30 -16.41
C GLY A 829 -5.26 8.75 -16.52
N ASP A 830 -6.03 9.10 -17.54
CA ASP A 830 -6.59 10.46 -17.71
C ASP A 830 -7.83 10.62 -16.83
N VAL A 831 -7.60 10.89 -15.55
CA VAL A 831 -8.63 10.91 -14.50
C VAL A 831 -9.59 12.06 -14.72
N LEU A 832 -9.06 13.22 -15.11
CA LEU A 832 -9.85 14.43 -15.42
C LEU A 832 -10.47 14.42 -16.81
N SER A 833 -10.13 13.45 -17.66
CA SER A 833 -10.54 13.40 -19.06
C SER A 833 -10.13 14.66 -19.84
N SER A 834 -8.92 15.13 -19.55
CA SER A 834 -8.29 16.35 -20.02
C SER A 834 -7.39 16.13 -21.25
N GLY A 835 -7.08 14.88 -21.56
CA GLY A 835 -6.05 14.48 -22.53
C GLY A 835 -4.66 14.31 -21.91
N HIS A 836 -4.49 14.58 -20.62
CA HIS A 836 -3.24 14.36 -19.88
C HIS A 836 -3.38 13.16 -18.94
N SER A 837 -2.28 12.45 -18.67
CA SER A 837 -2.29 11.38 -17.68
C SER A 837 -2.09 11.94 -16.27
N ASP A 838 -2.79 11.34 -15.32
CA ASP A 838 -2.68 11.58 -13.89
C ASP A 838 -2.17 10.30 -13.20
N ALA A 839 -1.44 10.44 -12.10
CA ALA A 839 -0.88 9.33 -11.32
C ALA A 839 -1.49 9.27 -9.92
N ALA A 840 -1.99 8.10 -9.52
CA ALA A 840 -2.57 7.83 -8.21
C ALA A 840 -1.68 6.91 -7.39
N LEU A 841 -1.51 7.23 -6.10
CA LEU A 841 -0.77 6.40 -5.15
C LEU A 841 -1.38 6.50 -3.75
N MET A 842 -1.55 5.36 -3.11
CA MET A 842 -2.02 5.26 -1.72
C MET A 842 -0.85 4.94 -0.79
N THR A 843 -0.79 5.59 0.37
CA THR A 843 0.23 5.29 1.39
C THR A 843 -0.35 4.49 2.56
N ARG A 844 0.52 3.81 3.31
CA ARG A 844 0.12 3.07 4.52
C ARG A 844 -0.38 4.00 5.63
N GLU A 845 0.03 5.26 5.66
CA GLU A 845 -0.44 6.27 6.60
C GLU A 845 -1.89 6.71 6.36
N GLY A 846 -2.47 6.29 5.24
CA GLY A 846 -3.86 6.52 4.88
C GLY A 846 -4.07 7.67 3.90
N TYR A 847 -3.02 8.20 3.27
CA TYR A 847 -3.12 9.27 2.29
C TYR A 847 -3.22 8.71 0.87
N LEU A 848 -4.32 9.04 0.20
CA LEU A 848 -4.43 8.93 -1.25
C LEU A 848 -3.87 10.21 -1.86
N ASN A 849 -2.91 10.06 -2.77
CA ASN A 849 -2.35 11.15 -3.55
C ASN A 849 -2.79 10.99 -5.01
N LEU A 850 -3.00 12.12 -5.69
CA LEU A 850 -3.37 12.15 -7.10
C LEU A 850 -2.75 13.38 -7.78
N TRP A 851 -1.83 13.15 -8.71
CA TRP A 851 -1.09 14.20 -9.39
C TRP A 851 -1.40 14.25 -10.87
N SER A 852 -1.48 15.46 -11.41
CA SER A 852 -1.44 15.67 -12.85
C SER A 852 0.00 15.59 -13.36
N THR A 853 0.20 14.94 -14.50
CA THR A 853 1.52 14.81 -15.13
C THR A 853 1.57 15.53 -16.48
N GLY A 854 2.76 15.59 -17.07
CA GLY A 854 2.91 16.10 -18.44
C GLY A 854 2.46 15.11 -19.51
N GLY A 855 2.16 13.87 -19.12
CA GLY A 855 1.94 12.74 -19.99
C GLY A 855 0.72 12.83 -20.88
N ASN A 856 0.74 12.06 -21.96
CA ASN A 856 -0.41 11.90 -22.84
C ASN A 856 -1.37 10.85 -22.28
N GLY A 857 -2.58 11.28 -21.95
CA GLY A 857 -3.64 10.44 -21.37
C GLY A 857 -4.06 9.23 -22.22
N CYS A 858 -3.72 9.22 -23.51
CA CYS A 858 -3.97 8.10 -24.42
C CYS A 858 -2.77 7.19 -24.66
N ALA A 859 -1.54 7.69 -24.50
CA ALA A 859 -0.33 6.92 -24.84
C ALA A 859 -0.04 5.79 -23.82
N GLY A 860 -0.72 5.77 -22.67
CA GLY A 860 -0.62 4.72 -21.66
C GLY A 860 -1.71 3.64 -21.72
N ASN A 861 -2.69 3.74 -22.62
CA ASN A 861 -3.90 2.89 -22.57
C ASN A 861 -3.71 1.44 -23.04
N SER A 862 -2.53 1.10 -23.56
CA SER A 862 -2.21 -0.24 -24.06
C SER A 862 -0.96 -0.85 -23.41
N GLU A 863 -0.52 -0.29 -22.28
CA GLU A 863 0.73 -0.68 -21.61
C GLU A 863 0.47 -1.39 -20.27
N ALA A 864 1.11 -0.97 -19.18
CA ALA A 864 0.98 -1.57 -17.85
C ALA A 864 0.63 -0.50 -16.81
N TRP A 865 -0.48 0.18 -16.98
CA TRP A 865 -0.84 1.39 -16.21
C TRP A 865 -1.31 1.12 -14.77
N HIS A 866 -1.48 -0.15 -14.41
CA HIS A 866 -2.01 -0.63 -13.14
C HIS A 866 -1.29 -1.91 -12.72
N TRP A 867 -1.50 -2.34 -11.47
CA TRP A 867 -1.08 -3.65 -11.00
C TRP A 867 -1.49 -4.75 -11.98
N HIS A 868 -0.54 -5.66 -12.21
CA HIS A 868 -0.68 -6.82 -13.08
C HIS A 868 -1.25 -6.49 -14.48
N GLN A 869 -0.67 -5.45 -15.10
CA GLN A 869 -0.89 -4.92 -16.45
C GLN A 869 -2.12 -4.01 -16.61
N ASN A 870 -3.28 -4.36 -16.04
CA ASN A 870 -4.55 -3.71 -16.38
C ASN A 870 -5.60 -3.80 -15.26
N ASP A 871 -6.79 -3.25 -15.51
CA ASP A 871 -7.87 -3.12 -14.52
C ASP A 871 -8.50 -4.48 -14.15
N TRP A 872 -8.25 -5.52 -14.95
CA TRP A 872 -8.69 -6.90 -14.69
C TRP A 872 -7.65 -7.72 -13.91
N ASN A 873 -6.47 -7.15 -13.62
CA ASN A 873 -5.32 -7.80 -12.99
C ASN A 873 -4.86 -9.10 -13.69
N ASN A 874 -5.12 -9.27 -14.98
CA ASN A 874 -4.97 -10.57 -15.62
C ASN A 874 -3.54 -10.92 -16.05
N GLY A 875 -2.57 -10.03 -15.79
CA GLY A 875 -1.14 -10.27 -16.06
C GLY A 875 -0.79 -10.35 -17.55
N HIS A 876 -1.75 -10.17 -18.45
CA HIS A 876 -1.56 -10.32 -19.90
C HIS A 876 -1.44 -8.97 -20.59
N TYR A 877 -0.24 -8.69 -21.11
CA TYR A 877 0.06 -7.50 -21.87
C TYR A 877 -0.79 -7.44 -23.14
N GLY A 878 -1.44 -6.30 -23.36
CA GLY A 878 -2.24 -6.04 -24.55
C GLY A 878 -3.67 -6.58 -24.50
N THR A 879 -4.13 -7.13 -23.36
CA THR A 879 -5.58 -7.28 -23.15
C THR A 879 -6.22 -5.89 -23.07
N ASP A 880 -7.15 -5.63 -23.97
CA ASP A 880 -8.02 -4.46 -23.90
C ASP A 880 -9.12 -4.72 -22.85
N THR A 881 -9.07 -3.94 -21.77
CA THR A 881 -9.95 -4.05 -20.60
C THR A 881 -10.76 -2.79 -20.35
N ARG A 882 -10.54 -1.73 -21.14
CA ARG A 882 -11.05 -0.39 -20.86
C ARG A 882 -12.19 -0.07 -21.79
N PRO A 883 -13.43 0.04 -21.28
CA PRO A 883 -14.56 0.33 -22.16
C PRO A 883 -14.53 1.77 -22.69
N PRO A 884 -15.30 2.06 -23.75
CA PRO A 884 -15.58 3.42 -24.16
C PRO A 884 -16.18 4.26 -23.03
N SER A 885 -15.83 5.55 -22.98
CA SER A 885 -16.37 6.46 -21.98
C SER A 885 -17.86 6.72 -22.19
N ALA A 886 -18.52 7.20 -21.14
CA ALA A 886 -19.90 7.67 -21.25
C ALA A 886 -20.01 8.85 -22.24
N ILE A 887 -21.03 8.80 -23.09
CA ILE A 887 -21.42 9.94 -23.93
C ILE A 887 -21.98 11.03 -23.01
N SER A 888 -21.47 12.26 -23.08
CA SER A 888 -21.85 13.31 -22.13
C SER A 888 -22.99 14.23 -22.59
N ASP A 889 -23.23 14.37 -23.89
CA ASP A 889 -24.02 15.46 -24.50
C ASP A 889 -25.11 14.99 -25.48
N LEU A 890 -25.66 13.79 -25.26
CA LEU A 890 -26.71 13.23 -26.11
C LEU A 890 -27.95 14.14 -26.19
N SER A 891 -28.26 14.56 -27.42
CA SER A 891 -29.45 15.35 -27.75
C SER A 891 -30.27 14.65 -28.83
N VAL A 892 -31.60 14.80 -28.76
CA VAL A 892 -32.53 14.20 -29.72
C VAL A 892 -33.43 15.27 -30.32
N ALA A 893 -33.40 15.39 -31.64
CA ALA A 893 -34.30 16.24 -32.40
C ALA A 893 -35.33 15.39 -33.14
N THR A 894 -36.61 15.56 -32.79
CA THR A 894 -37.72 14.83 -33.39
C THR A 894 -38.32 15.56 -34.58
N THR A 895 -38.45 14.88 -35.71
CA THR A 895 -39.26 15.30 -36.86
C THR A 895 -40.46 14.37 -37.03
N LYS A 896 -41.43 14.72 -37.88
CA LYS A 896 -42.62 13.88 -38.11
C LYS A 896 -42.31 12.47 -38.66
N ALA A 897 -41.12 12.24 -39.22
CA ALA A 897 -40.75 10.98 -39.86
C ALA A 897 -39.51 10.31 -39.24
N GLN A 898 -38.57 11.09 -38.69
CA GLN A 898 -37.29 10.61 -38.18
C GLN A 898 -36.90 11.34 -36.90
N ASP A 899 -36.19 10.65 -36.02
CA ASP A 899 -35.53 11.22 -34.85
C ASP A 899 -34.02 11.25 -35.10
N THR A 900 -33.40 12.41 -34.87
CA THR A 900 -31.95 12.62 -35.06
C THR A 900 -31.30 12.73 -33.70
N LEU A 901 -30.42 11.78 -33.39
CA LEU A 901 -29.58 11.76 -32.20
C LEU A 901 -28.25 12.42 -32.56
N THR A 902 -27.81 13.39 -31.74
CA THR A 902 -26.52 14.09 -31.89
C THR A 902 -25.79 14.06 -30.57
N PHE A 903 -24.50 13.73 -30.61
CA PHE A 903 -23.60 13.71 -29.47
C PHE A 903 -22.15 13.86 -29.93
N THR A 904 -21.24 14.02 -28.97
CA THR A 904 -19.80 13.97 -29.18
C THR A 904 -19.34 12.51 -29.12
N ALA A 905 -18.70 12.03 -30.19
CA ALA A 905 -18.16 10.67 -30.27
C ALA A 905 -17.13 10.45 -29.16
N VAL A 906 -17.14 9.24 -28.62
CA VAL A 906 -16.22 8.78 -27.57
C VAL A 906 -15.15 7.87 -28.16
N GLY A 907 -14.16 7.51 -27.34
CA GLY A 907 -13.05 6.64 -27.74
C GLY A 907 -13.42 5.17 -27.84
N ASP A 908 -12.41 4.40 -28.21
CA ASP A 908 -12.31 2.95 -28.02
C ASP A 908 -12.07 2.72 -26.51
N ASP A 909 -10.91 3.16 -26.01
CA ASP A 909 -10.58 3.17 -24.58
C ASP A 909 -10.93 4.54 -23.99
N TRP A 910 -12.01 4.62 -23.23
CA TRP A 910 -12.50 5.88 -22.66
C TRP A 910 -12.73 6.98 -23.71
N LYS A 911 -11.83 7.98 -23.80
CA LYS A 911 -11.85 9.05 -24.82
C LYS A 911 -10.74 8.94 -25.86
N CYS A 912 -9.99 7.84 -25.86
CA CYS A 912 -8.87 7.61 -26.77
C CYS A 912 -9.28 6.69 -27.92
N GLY A 913 -8.79 6.94 -29.13
CA GLY A 913 -9.13 6.13 -30.29
C GLY A 913 -10.55 6.40 -30.85
N THR A 914 -11.19 5.36 -31.37
CA THR A 914 -12.50 5.43 -32.03
C THR A 914 -13.29 4.18 -31.69
N ALA A 915 -14.48 4.33 -31.12
CA ALA A 915 -15.36 3.20 -30.86
C ALA A 915 -15.62 2.37 -32.13
N ALA A 916 -15.84 1.06 -31.97
CA ALA A 916 -16.17 0.18 -33.09
C ALA A 916 -17.64 0.27 -33.51
N ALA A 917 -18.55 0.47 -32.56
CA ALA A 917 -19.99 0.55 -32.83
C ALA A 917 -20.77 1.36 -31.80
N TYR A 918 -22.03 1.69 -32.16
CA TYR A 918 -23.01 2.22 -31.21
C TYR A 918 -24.22 1.30 -31.10
N GLN A 919 -24.72 1.14 -29.88
CA GLN A 919 -26.05 0.58 -29.64
C GLN A 919 -27.01 1.68 -29.24
N VAL A 920 -28.19 1.68 -29.86
CA VAL A 920 -29.24 2.68 -29.63
C VAL A 920 -30.50 2.00 -29.12
N PHE A 921 -31.09 2.55 -28.08
CA PHE A 921 -32.28 2.03 -27.43
C PHE A 921 -33.37 3.11 -27.41
N ARG A 922 -34.64 2.69 -27.44
CA ARG A 922 -35.79 3.58 -27.24
C ARG A 922 -36.80 3.00 -26.25
N SER A 923 -37.47 3.88 -25.51
CA SER A 923 -38.51 3.50 -24.55
C SER A 923 -39.56 4.60 -24.35
N SER A 924 -40.72 4.18 -23.82
CA SER A 924 -41.78 5.06 -23.32
C SER A 924 -41.54 5.51 -21.87
N HIS A 925 -40.57 4.90 -21.19
CA HIS A 925 -40.15 5.23 -19.83
C HIS A 925 -38.66 5.60 -19.82
N PRO A 926 -38.19 6.37 -18.82
CA PRO A 926 -36.77 6.65 -18.66
C PRO A 926 -35.92 5.37 -18.69
N ILE A 927 -34.84 5.40 -19.46
CA ILE A 927 -33.88 4.30 -19.59
C ILE A 927 -32.74 4.57 -18.61
N SER A 928 -32.38 3.56 -17.82
CA SER A 928 -31.18 3.51 -17.00
C SER A 928 -30.48 2.17 -17.22
N GLN A 929 -29.26 2.04 -16.70
CA GLN A 929 -28.49 0.81 -16.79
C GLN A 929 -29.30 -0.41 -16.32
N GLY A 930 -30.03 -0.27 -15.20
CA GLY A 930 -30.87 -1.33 -14.64
C GLY A 930 -32.21 -1.56 -15.36
N THR A 931 -32.65 -0.66 -16.26
CA THR A 931 -33.90 -0.80 -17.03
C THR A 931 -33.69 -1.00 -18.52
N LEU A 932 -32.43 -1.06 -18.97
CA LEU A 932 -32.06 -1.17 -20.38
C LEU A 932 -32.68 -2.39 -21.08
N SER A 933 -32.78 -3.53 -20.38
CA SER A 933 -33.42 -4.75 -20.87
C SER A 933 -34.92 -4.61 -21.17
N GLN A 934 -35.56 -3.56 -20.66
CA GLN A 934 -36.98 -3.24 -20.92
C GLN A 934 -37.14 -2.31 -22.14
N ALA A 935 -36.04 -1.71 -22.64
CA ALA A 935 -36.05 -0.85 -23.80
C ALA A 935 -35.97 -1.65 -25.11
N SER A 936 -36.46 -1.06 -26.20
CA SER A 936 -36.31 -1.66 -27.54
C SER A 936 -34.99 -1.21 -28.16
N GLN A 937 -34.08 -2.14 -28.43
CA GLN A 937 -32.87 -1.86 -29.20
C GLN A 937 -33.21 -1.60 -30.67
N LEU A 938 -32.57 -0.60 -31.25
CA LEU A 938 -32.70 -0.19 -32.65
C LEU A 938 -31.48 -0.68 -33.43
N ALA A 939 -31.74 -1.26 -34.60
CA ALA A 939 -30.68 -1.54 -35.56
C ALA A 939 -30.19 -0.22 -36.16
N VAL A 940 -28.94 0.12 -35.87
CA VAL A 940 -28.25 1.28 -36.46
C VAL A 940 -26.95 0.80 -37.08
N SER A 941 -26.64 1.33 -38.26
CA SER A 941 -25.38 1.07 -38.95
C SER A 941 -24.77 2.43 -39.29
N VAL A 942 -24.08 3.00 -38.31
CA VAL A 942 -23.30 4.22 -38.47
C VAL A 942 -21.85 3.86 -38.24
N THR A 943 -20.94 4.44 -39.02
CA THR A 943 -19.51 4.37 -38.72
C THR A 943 -19.25 5.35 -37.59
N PRO A 944 -18.69 4.92 -36.44
CA PRO A 944 -18.29 5.84 -35.41
C PRO A 944 -17.20 6.79 -35.90
N GLU A 945 -17.36 8.06 -35.58
CA GLU A 945 -16.37 9.10 -35.84
C GLU A 945 -15.30 9.10 -34.74
N PRO A 946 -14.10 9.66 -34.98
CA PRO A 946 -13.05 9.77 -33.96
C PRO A 946 -13.52 10.50 -32.71
N SER A 947 -12.99 10.11 -31.55
CA SER A 947 -13.31 10.74 -30.27
C SER A 947 -13.19 12.28 -30.32
N GLY A 948 -14.13 12.98 -29.69
CA GLY A 948 -14.21 14.44 -29.66
C GLY A 948 -14.88 15.08 -30.88
N THR A 949 -15.24 14.30 -31.91
CA THR A 949 -15.97 14.80 -33.08
C THR A 949 -17.49 14.68 -32.91
N ARG A 950 -18.26 15.40 -33.73
CA ARG A 950 -19.72 15.35 -33.67
C ARG A 950 -20.26 14.11 -34.40
N GLN A 951 -20.90 13.20 -33.66
CA GLN A 951 -21.64 12.06 -34.19
C GLN A 951 -23.10 12.41 -34.47
N THR A 952 -23.68 11.83 -35.52
CA THR A 952 -25.13 11.90 -35.79
C THR A 952 -25.68 10.53 -36.16
N ILE A 953 -26.79 10.14 -35.54
CA ILE A 953 -27.53 8.90 -35.84
C ILE A 953 -28.98 9.26 -36.13
N VAL A 954 -29.51 8.78 -37.27
CA VAL A 954 -30.90 9.00 -37.66
C VAL A 954 -31.67 7.71 -37.53
N VAL A 955 -32.76 7.71 -36.77
CA VAL A 955 -33.63 6.54 -36.56
C VAL A 955 -35.08 6.84 -36.95
N PRO A 956 -35.88 5.83 -37.32
CA PRO A 956 -37.29 6.03 -37.61
C PRO A 956 -38.06 6.56 -36.39
N HIS A 957 -38.86 7.61 -36.58
CA HIS A 957 -39.67 8.17 -35.50
C HIS A 957 -40.72 7.17 -35.02
N ALA A 958 -40.90 7.05 -33.70
CA ALA A 958 -41.94 6.21 -33.10
C ALA A 958 -42.79 6.98 -32.10
N LYS A 959 -44.09 7.04 -32.38
CA LYS A 959 -45.06 7.73 -31.51
C LYS A 959 -45.10 7.09 -30.12
N GLY A 960 -44.96 7.91 -29.08
CA GLY A 960 -45.02 7.46 -27.68
C GLY A 960 -43.72 6.88 -27.12
N GLN A 961 -42.63 6.91 -27.91
CA GLN A 961 -41.28 6.57 -27.47
C GLN A 961 -40.52 7.90 -27.29
N SER A 962 -40.38 8.35 -26.04
CA SER A 962 -39.82 9.69 -25.74
C SER A 962 -38.42 9.64 -25.15
N TYR A 963 -37.90 8.47 -24.83
CA TYR A 963 -36.59 8.29 -24.24
C TYR A 963 -35.70 7.50 -25.18
N TYR A 964 -34.51 8.03 -25.45
CA TYR A 964 -33.47 7.40 -26.24
C TYR A 964 -32.25 7.20 -25.38
N ALA A 965 -31.55 6.08 -25.55
CA ALA A 965 -30.25 5.86 -24.95
C ALA A 965 -29.24 5.40 -26.01
N VAL A 966 -28.00 5.82 -25.86
CA VAL A 966 -26.87 5.42 -26.72
C VAL A 966 -25.73 4.97 -25.84
N ARG A 967 -25.03 3.92 -26.25
CA ARG A 967 -23.72 3.53 -25.71
C ARG A 967 -22.78 3.13 -26.84
N ALA A 968 -21.49 3.30 -26.60
CA ALA A 968 -20.43 2.86 -27.49
C ALA A 968 -19.97 1.43 -27.12
N ILE A 969 -19.39 0.75 -28.11
CA ILE A 969 -18.73 -0.54 -27.98
C ILE A 969 -17.39 -0.42 -28.70
N ASP A 970 -16.31 -0.87 -28.08
CA ASP A 970 -14.96 -0.87 -28.64
C ASP A 970 -14.70 -2.09 -29.55
N ALA A 971 -13.49 -2.18 -30.08
CA ALA A 971 -13.06 -3.31 -30.92
C ALA A 971 -12.94 -4.64 -30.16
N ALA A 972 -12.67 -4.61 -28.85
CA ALA A 972 -12.61 -5.79 -27.99
C ALA A 972 -13.99 -6.26 -27.49
N SER A 973 -15.06 -5.56 -27.86
CA SER A 973 -16.44 -5.78 -27.40
C SER A 973 -16.70 -5.43 -25.93
N ASN A 974 -15.85 -4.61 -25.30
CA ASN A 974 -16.22 -3.98 -24.03
C ASN A 974 -17.31 -2.93 -24.29
N VAL A 975 -18.20 -2.83 -23.31
CA VAL A 975 -19.44 -2.06 -23.43
C VAL A 975 -19.33 -0.80 -22.58
N GLY A 976 -19.43 0.36 -23.23
CA GLY A 976 -19.43 1.64 -22.53
C GLY A 976 -20.75 1.90 -21.78
N PRO A 977 -20.75 2.87 -20.84
CA PRO A 977 -21.95 3.30 -20.14
C PRO A 977 -23.03 3.83 -21.09
N ILE A 978 -24.30 3.66 -20.72
CA ILE A 978 -25.40 4.29 -21.47
C ILE A 978 -25.51 5.77 -21.14
N GLN A 979 -25.83 6.58 -22.15
CA GLN A 979 -26.33 7.94 -21.95
C GLN A 979 -27.77 8.05 -22.45
N MET A 980 -28.63 8.68 -21.66
CA MET A 980 -30.06 8.84 -21.95
C MET A 980 -30.42 10.29 -22.24
N SER A 981 -31.34 10.50 -23.19
CA SER A 981 -31.91 11.80 -23.51
C SER A 981 -33.41 11.69 -23.83
N SER A 982 -34.19 12.72 -23.48
CA SER A 982 -35.62 12.79 -23.79
C SER A 982 -35.88 13.61 -25.06
N GLY A 983 -36.64 13.07 -26.02
CA GLY A 983 -36.96 13.70 -27.31
C GLY A 983 -37.98 14.84 -27.29
N ILE A 984 -38.02 15.65 -26.22
CA ILE A 984 -38.96 16.78 -26.14
C ILE A 984 -38.39 17.97 -26.90
N ALA A 985 -39.01 18.29 -28.04
CA ALA A 985 -38.63 19.41 -28.89
C ALA A 985 -38.66 20.76 -28.16
N THR A 986 -37.51 21.44 -28.07
CA THR A 986 -37.47 22.90 -27.95
C THR A 986 -37.69 23.49 -29.34
N ALA A 987 -38.95 23.78 -29.66
CA ALA A 987 -39.26 24.62 -30.82
C ALA A 987 -38.84 26.06 -30.51
N THR A 988 -37.72 26.52 -31.06
CA THR A 988 -37.43 27.96 -31.20
C THR A 988 -38.18 28.49 -32.42
N PRO A 989 -39.08 29.49 -32.27
CA PRO A 989 -39.50 30.31 -33.40
C PRO A 989 -38.45 31.40 -33.62
N SER A 990 -37.93 31.46 -34.83
CA SER A 990 -37.23 32.61 -35.39
C SER A 990 -38.10 33.87 -35.24
N GLY A 991 -37.60 34.89 -34.56
CA GLY A 991 -38.21 36.21 -34.47
C GLY A 991 -37.15 37.28 -34.22
N SER A 992 -36.82 38.04 -35.26
CA SER A 992 -36.00 39.24 -35.20
C SER A 992 -36.60 40.28 -34.23
N GLY A 993 -35.82 40.77 -33.27
CA GLY A 993 -36.21 41.92 -32.45
C GLY A 993 -35.28 42.18 -31.26
N ALA A 994 -34.40 43.16 -31.42
CA ALA A 994 -33.74 44.02 -30.43
C ALA A 994 -33.26 43.41 -29.08
N ALA A 995 -31.96 43.57 -28.84
CA ALA A 995 -31.32 43.36 -27.54
C ALA A 995 -31.92 44.24 -26.41
N PRO A 996 -31.96 43.72 -25.17
CA PRO A 996 -31.76 44.51 -23.98
C PRO A 996 -30.42 44.18 -23.30
N ALA A 997 -29.82 45.22 -22.72
CA ALA A 997 -28.55 45.24 -22.00
C ALA A 997 -28.52 44.34 -20.75
N PRO A 998 -27.32 43.98 -20.25
CA PRO A 998 -27.17 43.16 -19.04
C PRO A 998 -27.57 43.94 -17.79
N ALA A 999 -28.50 43.37 -17.00
CA ALA A 999 -28.78 43.84 -15.65
C ALA A 999 -27.75 43.22 -14.68
N THR A 1000 -26.86 44.07 -14.20
CA THR A 1000 -26.14 43.94 -12.94
C THR A 1000 -27.12 43.91 -11.77
N GLU A 1001 -26.96 42.97 -10.83
CA GLU A 1001 -27.32 43.14 -9.40
C GLU A 1001 -26.66 42.00 -8.60
N THR A 1002 -25.45 42.22 -8.07
CA THR A 1002 -25.12 42.52 -6.65
C THR A 1002 -25.51 41.45 -5.63
N LEU A 1003 -24.49 40.71 -5.18
CA LEU A 1003 -24.42 40.15 -3.83
C LEU A 1003 -24.52 41.28 -2.79
N VAL A 1004 -25.45 41.16 -1.84
CA VAL A 1004 -25.32 41.73 -0.50
C VAL A 1004 -25.90 40.71 0.48
N GLY A 1005 -25.04 40.23 1.40
CA GLY A 1005 -25.43 39.32 2.47
C GLY A 1005 -26.15 40.01 3.61
N LEU A 1006 -26.70 39.22 4.54
CA LEU A 1006 -26.83 39.64 5.94
C LEU A 1006 -26.86 38.41 6.85
N ALA A 1007 -26.00 38.48 7.87
CA ALA A 1007 -25.83 37.50 8.92
C ALA A 1007 -26.83 37.70 10.08
N ALA A 1008 -26.97 36.61 10.86
CA ALA A 1008 -27.28 36.55 12.30
C ALA A 1008 -28.68 36.98 12.80
N LEU A 1009 -29.35 36.09 13.55
CA LEU A 1009 -29.36 36.18 15.02
C LEU A 1009 -29.98 34.95 15.70
N MET A 1010 -29.43 34.66 16.88
CA MET A 1010 -29.76 33.61 17.86
C MET A 1010 -31.18 33.69 18.43
N GLY A 1011 -31.64 32.58 19.02
CA GLY A 1011 -32.74 32.60 20.00
C GLY A 1011 -33.18 31.22 20.47
N ALA A 1012 -32.65 30.79 21.62
CA ALA A 1012 -33.03 29.61 22.39
C ALA A 1012 -34.54 29.48 22.65
N VAL A 1013 -35.04 28.25 22.91
CA VAL A 1013 -35.95 27.89 24.03
C VAL A 1013 -36.15 26.37 24.14
N ALA A 1014 -35.71 25.85 25.29
CA ALA A 1014 -36.21 24.77 26.16
C ALA A 1014 -37.16 23.64 25.67
N VAL A 1015 -36.75 22.44 26.09
CA VAL A 1015 -37.48 21.16 26.29
C VAL A 1015 -38.82 21.32 27.04
N PRO A 1016 -39.84 20.45 26.80
CA PRO A 1016 -40.20 19.51 27.88
C PRO A 1016 -40.57 18.07 27.44
N ARG A 1017 -39.87 17.11 28.07
CA ARG A 1017 -40.33 15.90 28.79
C ARG A 1017 -41.38 14.93 28.21
N ARG A 1018 -40.88 13.70 27.99
CA ARG A 1018 -41.25 12.39 28.58
C ARG A 1018 -42.67 12.17 29.14
N LEU A 1019 -43.26 11.04 28.72
CA LEU A 1019 -44.31 10.30 29.42
C LEU A 1019 -43.95 8.80 29.48
N HIS A 1020 -43.61 8.30 30.67
CA HIS A 1020 -43.96 6.94 31.14
C HIS A 1020 -44.02 6.95 32.68
N ARG A 1021 -45.15 6.47 33.22
CA ARG A 1021 -45.49 6.48 34.66
C ARG A 1021 -45.40 5.05 35.24
N ARG A 1022 -44.60 4.95 36.31
CA ARG A 1022 -44.83 4.33 37.64
C ARG A 1022 -45.50 2.95 37.78
N ARG A 1023 -44.87 2.09 38.60
CA ARG A 1023 -45.20 1.76 40.03
C ARG A 1023 -44.13 0.76 40.55
N SER A 1024 -43.29 1.06 41.55
CA SER A 1024 -43.45 1.10 43.02
C SER A 1024 -43.67 -0.26 43.72
N ARG A 1025 -42.61 -0.84 44.28
CA ARG A 1025 -42.37 -0.93 45.73
C ARG A 1025 -40.87 -1.11 45.97
#